data_AF-A0A536HTG5-F1
#
_entry.id   AF-A0A536HTG5-F1
#
_cell.length_a   1.000
_cell.length_b   1.000
_cell.length_c   1.000
_cell.angle_alpha   90.00
_cell.angle_beta   90.00
_cell.angle_gamma   90.00
#
_symmetry.space_group_name_H-M   'P 1'
#
loop_
_entity.id
_entity.type
_entity.pdbx_description
1 polymer ?
#
loop_
_entity_poly.entity_id
_entity_poly.type
_entity_poly.pdbx_seq_one_letter_code
_entity_poly.pdbx_strand_id
1 'polypeptide(L)'
;MRTPSPVLIRIAIAALVVATVVPFDGGPTSANARASADAEAAAQRAVAIARGDAQSAANAAATETNSTVTYIGYPSGTARPGQTVTIPVALRNRDTVNWPAVGEQAVKLSYHVYDATGHVIAWDGLRSSLPDDLPAGGGDVIPMTVAVPALTGTYTVKPDLVRDGVGWFSSGGAAPGSFPLRVTSDLDAGYGATTAPAAIIPGGETPVEVNLTNTGLQSWPAGGGAPVRLGYHWLDGNGNAVVWDGARVALPRDLAPGREITLTVNVRAPDRDGDYALVWDMVQDGGIGWFSGHAVPTKSEVVAVWQGVTFYGKGWGHGIGLSQWGAQGWAEGAVGPRLTGEEIVARYFPGARLANQPITRPFRVLLSAPSTACIGRTIANVARMRSAGGMRLVNNADPSVVYTETLPNQPLRFWNDGGSLAVRNDSNNQIVFFGADTVVLMPKQFWDPIYIDQKDLGYRGNIQVGLREEGNLRVVNFVSSDDYMRGALPGEMPAHWEMEALRAQAITARTYAAWRQATAGDRTWDVRDDTADQCYGGDGFESPRTTAAVDSTAGLILTYDGKPIRALYSSASGGISENVGCLLDAERIGETWRCAQGWPYLQVTPDPAETAAYDKRGGMPHGLWSTHFSGAEIRKQIIEDYDVDIGSFISLEFNESPGGRPISVRVQGTSAAVDLKGDRFLRTTLGLKSTLVSTTPF
;
A
#
# COMPACT_ATOMS: atom_id res chain seq x y z
N MET A 1 -13.01 61.54 -10.90
CA MET A 1 -11.85 61.17 -10.06
C MET A 1 -12.19 59.85 -9.40
N ARG A 2 -11.77 58.76 -10.05
CA ARG A 2 -10.67 57.84 -9.67
C ARG A 2 -11.16 56.76 -8.67
N THR A 3 -11.72 55.64 -9.12
CA THR A 3 -11.13 54.40 -9.72
C THR A 3 -10.84 53.32 -8.66
N PRO A 4 -11.42 52.12 -8.78
CA PRO A 4 -10.99 50.88 -8.12
C PRO A 4 -10.39 49.85 -9.12
N SER A 5 -9.35 49.08 -8.75
CA SER A 5 -8.86 47.85 -9.44
C SER A 5 -7.58 47.23 -8.76
N PRO A 6 -7.02 46.05 -9.14
CA PRO A 6 -7.37 44.70 -8.62
C PRO A 6 -6.16 43.70 -8.42
N VAL A 7 -6.45 42.46 -7.98
CA VAL A 7 -5.98 41.12 -8.47
C VAL A 7 -4.48 40.70 -8.61
N LEU A 8 -4.17 39.52 -8.01
CA LEU A 8 -3.28 38.36 -8.33
C LEU A 8 -1.89 38.53 -9.01
N ILE A 9 -0.90 37.70 -8.60
CA ILE A 9 -0.17 36.67 -9.40
C ILE A 9 1.29 36.38 -8.90
N ARG A 10 1.63 35.07 -8.86
CA ARG A 10 2.93 34.36 -9.03
C ARG A 10 3.80 33.92 -7.83
N ILE A 11 3.76 32.60 -7.65
CA ILE A 11 4.81 31.69 -7.15
C ILE A 11 5.94 31.60 -8.19
N ALA A 12 7.21 31.72 -7.76
CA ALA A 12 8.38 31.31 -8.51
C ALA A 12 9.55 30.93 -7.56
N ILE A 13 9.96 29.67 -7.66
CA ILE A 13 11.33 29.12 -7.73
C ILE A 13 12.44 29.84 -6.94
N ALA A 14 13.05 29.12 -5.98
CA ALA A 14 14.49 29.22 -5.70
C ALA A 14 15.00 27.97 -4.95
N ALA A 15 15.87 27.19 -5.61
CA ALA A 15 16.83 26.31 -4.96
C ALA A 15 18.13 26.34 -5.78
N LEU A 16 19.13 27.09 -5.31
CA LEU A 16 20.53 26.83 -5.64
C LEU A 16 21.48 27.43 -4.57
N VAL A 17 22.13 26.52 -3.84
CA VAL A 17 23.53 26.49 -3.37
C VAL A 17 24.11 27.72 -2.67
N VAL A 18 24.56 27.56 -1.41
CA VAL A 18 25.96 27.76 -0.98
C VAL A 18 26.24 26.91 0.28
N ALA A 19 27.24 26.05 0.19
CA ALA A 19 27.94 25.48 1.32
C ALA A 19 28.98 26.48 1.84
N THR A 20 29.01 26.74 3.15
CA THR A 20 30.21 27.25 3.83
C THR A 20 30.29 26.70 5.24
N VAL A 21 31.40 26.00 5.46
CA VAL A 21 31.99 25.51 6.70
C VAL A 21 32.48 26.69 7.56
N VAL A 22 32.37 26.62 8.89
CA VAL A 22 33.41 26.88 9.92
C VAL A 22 32.81 26.58 11.31
N PRO A 23 33.60 26.04 12.26
CA PRO A 23 33.16 25.13 13.32
C PRO A 23 33.06 25.80 14.70
N PHE A 24 32.41 25.15 15.68
CA PHE A 24 32.66 25.45 17.09
C PHE A 24 32.61 24.22 17.99
N ASP A 25 33.67 24.13 18.79
CA ASP A 25 34.08 23.11 19.75
C ASP A 25 33.15 22.98 20.96
N GLY A 26 33.06 21.74 21.47
CA GLY A 26 32.48 21.45 22.78
C GLY A 26 32.14 19.98 23.02
N GLY A 27 33.05 19.05 22.71
CA GLY A 27 32.84 17.62 22.95
C GLY A 27 33.27 17.18 24.37
N PRO A 28 32.54 16.26 25.02
CA PRO A 28 33.08 15.46 26.12
C PRO A 28 33.92 14.28 25.57
N THR A 29 35.18 14.29 25.96
CA THR A 29 36.16 13.19 26.11
C THR A 29 36.09 11.95 25.20
N SER A 30 37.13 11.87 24.36
CA SER A 30 37.52 10.80 23.47
C SER A 30 37.94 9.50 24.18
N ALA A 31 37.08 8.48 24.12
CA ALA A 31 37.48 7.08 24.13
C ALA A 31 36.42 6.17 23.46
N ASN A 32 35.13 6.50 23.59
CA ASN A 32 34.04 5.65 23.06
C ASN A 32 33.51 6.04 21.67
N ALA A 33 33.73 7.27 21.19
CA ALA A 33 33.21 7.70 19.88
C ALA A 33 34.02 7.14 18.69
N ARG A 34 35.35 6.97 18.84
CA ARG A 34 36.20 6.33 17.80
C ARG A 34 35.90 4.84 17.64
N ALA A 35 35.59 4.14 18.73
CA ALA A 35 35.25 2.72 18.67
C ALA A 35 33.94 2.44 17.91
N SER A 36 32.93 3.33 18.00
CA SER A 36 31.67 3.16 17.27
C SER A 36 31.77 3.55 15.79
N ALA A 37 32.49 4.62 15.46
CA ALA A 37 32.70 5.04 14.07
C ALA A 37 33.62 4.09 13.29
N ASP A 38 34.62 3.51 13.96
CA ASP A 38 35.49 2.49 13.36
C ASP A 38 34.76 1.13 13.24
N ALA A 39 33.83 0.81 14.14
CA ALA A 39 32.98 -0.40 14.04
C ALA A 39 31.92 -0.27 12.94
N GLU A 40 31.32 0.90 12.76
CA GLU A 40 30.32 1.16 11.72
C GLU A 40 30.98 1.27 10.33
N ALA A 41 32.16 1.86 10.22
CA ALA A 41 32.98 1.85 9.00
C ALA A 41 33.54 0.45 8.68
N ALA A 42 33.86 -0.37 9.69
CA ALA A 42 34.24 -1.76 9.51
C ALA A 42 33.04 -2.63 9.09
N ALA A 43 31.84 -2.37 9.64
CA ALA A 43 30.61 -3.04 9.24
C ALA A 43 30.19 -2.67 7.81
N GLN A 44 30.30 -1.40 7.41
CA GLN A 44 30.03 -0.96 6.04
C GLN A 44 31.07 -1.52 5.04
N ARG A 45 32.34 -1.63 5.43
CA ARG A 45 33.38 -2.31 4.62
C ARG A 45 33.16 -3.81 4.53
N ALA A 46 32.68 -4.47 5.60
CA ALA A 46 32.32 -5.89 5.58
C ALA A 46 31.11 -6.18 4.69
N VAL A 47 30.12 -5.26 4.65
CA VAL A 47 28.94 -5.37 3.78
C VAL A 47 29.28 -5.10 2.30
N ALA A 48 30.23 -4.19 2.00
CA ALA A 48 30.70 -3.96 0.64
C ALA A 48 31.52 -5.14 0.08
N ILE A 49 32.34 -5.78 0.93
CA ILE A 49 33.08 -7.00 0.57
C ILE A 49 32.13 -8.19 0.35
N ALA A 50 31.01 -8.25 1.08
CA ALA A 50 29.98 -9.28 0.92
C ALA A 50 29.09 -9.12 -0.35
N ARG A 51 29.15 -7.98 -1.07
CA ARG A 51 28.35 -7.69 -2.28
C ARG A 51 29.10 -7.76 -3.61
N GLY A 52 30.42 -7.97 -3.60
CA GLY A 52 31.18 -8.24 -4.83
C GLY A 52 31.37 -7.04 -5.78
N ASP A 53 31.49 -5.81 -5.27
CA ASP A 53 31.91 -4.69 -6.11
C ASP A 53 33.42 -4.74 -6.36
N ALA A 54 33.78 -4.88 -7.64
CA ALA A 54 35.12 -5.19 -8.11
C ALA A 54 36.10 -4.02 -7.99
N GLN A 55 37.28 -4.27 -7.40
CA GLN A 55 38.52 -3.71 -7.93
C GLN A 55 39.77 -4.55 -7.62
N SER A 56 40.33 -5.08 -8.72
CA SER A 56 41.72 -5.52 -8.95
C SER A 56 42.31 -6.65 -8.09
N ALA A 57 42.19 -7.89 -8.59
CA ALA A 57 43.32 -8.82 -8.64
C ALA A 57 43.19 -9.68 -9.91
N ALA A 58 44.08 -9.42 -10.87
CA ALA A 58 44.23 -10.22 -12.07
C ALA A 58 44.92 -11.56 -11.74
N ASN A 59 44.49 -12.61 -12.45
CA ASN A 59 45.15 -13.91 -12.64
C ASN A 59 45.24 -14.89 -11.45
N ALA A 60 44.20 -15.71 -11.29
CA ALA A 60 44.35 -17.17 -11.14
C ALA A 60 43.03 -17.84 -11.57
N ALA A 61 43.10 -18.77 -12.51
CA ALA A 61 41.96 -19.56 -12.94
C ALA A 61 41.48 -20.45 -11.76
N ALA A 62 40.40 -20.04 -11.09
CA ALA A 62 39.71 -20.89 -10.12
C ALA A 62 38.80 -21.85 -10.89
N THR A 63 39.16 -23.13 -10.87
CA THR A 63 38.32 -24.22 -11.34
C THR A 63 37.07 -24.28 -10.45
N GLU A 64 35.90 -23.96 -11.02
CA GLU A 64 34.61 -24.17 -10.38
C GLU A 64 34.49 -25.64 -9.94
N THR A 65 34.47 -25.88 -8.63
CA THR A 65 34.13 -27.18 -8.04
C THR A 65 32.78 -27.02 -7.36
N ASN A 66 31.75 -27.52 -8.04
CA ASN A 66 30.37 -27.58 -7.58
C ASN A 66 30.31 -28.48 -6.34
N SER A 67 30.52 -27.89 -5.17
CA SER A 67 30.74 -28.66 -3.94
C SER A 67 29.39 -29.08 -3.38
N THR A 68 29.18 -30.37 -3.07
CA THR A 68 27.90 -30.84 -2.52
C THR A 68 28.12 -31.60 -1.19
N VAL A 69 27.26 -31.36 -0.20
CA VAL A 69 27.37 -31.93 1.15
C VAL A 69 25.97 -32.24 1.68
N THR A 70 25.85 -33.22 2.57
CA THR A 70 24.59 -33.53 3.26
C THR A 70 24.82 -33.49 4.77
N TYR A 71 23.94 -32.81 5.49
CA TYR A 71 24.00 -32.65 6.95
C TYR A 71 22.88 -33.47 7.62
N ILE A 72 23.20 -34.29 8.63
CA ILE A 72 22.21 -34.89 9.53
C ILE A 72 22.62 -34.58 10.96
N GLY A 73 21.83 -33.77 11.66
CA GLY A 73 22.06 -33.34 13.04
C GLY A 73 21.01 -33.92 13.97
N TYR A 74 21.43 -34.32 15.18
CA TYR A 74 20.57 -34.83 16.24
C TYR A 74 20.51 -33.79 17.38
N PRO A 75 19.56 -32.83 17.37
CA PRO A 75 19.49 -31.84 18.43
C PRO A 75 19.12 -32.50 19.76
N SER A 76 19.98 -32.34 20.77
CA SER A 76 19.76 -32.82 22.13
C SER A 76 18.94 -31.81 22.94
N GLY A 77 17.61 -31.81 22.78
CA GLY A 77 16.69 -31.13 23.69
C GLY A 77 16.80 -29.60 23.77
N THR A 78 16.20 -29.02 24.81
CA THR A 78 16.17 -27.58 25.13
C THR A 78 17.50 -27.07 25.68
N ALA A 79 17.99 -25.95 25.13
CA ALA A 79 19.19 -25.26 25.60
C ALA A 79 18.85 -24.07 26.51
N ARG A 80 19.76 -23.69 27.42
CA ARG A 80 19.67 -22.46 28.22
C ARG A 80 20.40 -21.29 27.53
N PRO A 81 19.95 -20.04 27.71
CA PRO A 81 20.59 -18.88 27.08
C PRO A 81 22.08 -18.76 27.42
N GLY A 82 22.89 -18.37 26.44
CA GLY A 82 24.31 -18.03 26.62
C GLY A 82 25.27 -19.18 26.91
N GLN A 83 24.80 -20.43 27.00
CA GLN A 83 25.68 -21.60 27.17
C GLN A 83 26.28 -22.08 25.83
N THR A 84 27.20 -23.04 25.87
CA THR A 84 27.61 -23.80 24.67
C THR A 84 26.96 -25.18 24.69
N VAL A 85 26.52 -25.66 23.52
CA VAL A 85 25.99 -27.01 23.33
C VAL A 85 26.74 -27.72 22.21
N THR A 86 26.93 -29.03 22.34
CA THR A 86 27.55 -29.84 21.29
C THR A 86 26.48 -30.57 20.51
N ILE A 87 26.44 -30.34 19.19
CA ILE A 87 25.52 -30.99 18.26
C ILE A 87 26.33 -31.93 17.36
N PRO A 88 26.09 -33.24 17.37
CA PRO A 88 26.74 -34.14 16.41
C PRO A 88 26.18 -33.89 15.01
N VAL A 89 27.05 -33.56 14.06
CA VAL A 89 26.69 -33.29 12.66
C VAL A 89 27.36 -34.33 11.76
N ALA A 90 26.55 -35.19 11.16
CA ALA A 90 27.03 -36.10 10.12
C ALA A 90 27.24 -35.33 8.80
N LEU A 91 28.41 -35.49 8.21
CA LEU A 91 28.84 -34.88 6.96
C LEU A 91 29.19 -35.97 5.94
N ARG A 92 29.04 -35.64 4.66
CA ARG A 92 29.55 -36.47 3.56
C ARG A 92 30.17 -35.59 2.49
N ASN A 93 31.43 -35.86 2.17
CA ASN A 93 32.14 -35.25 1.05
C ASN A 93 31.60 -35.83 -0.26
N ARG A 94 30.97 -34.98 -1.11
CA ARG A 94 30.52 -35.37 -2.46
C ARG A 94 31.37 -34.75 -3.56
N ASP A 95 32.46 -34.08 -3.21
CA ASP A 95 33.40 -33.54 -4.17
C ASP A 95 34.22 -34.67 -4.80
N THR A 96 34.93 -34.35 -5.86
CA THR A 96 35.88 -35.25 -6.52
C THR A 96 37.27 -35.23 -5.89
N VAL A 97 37.47 -34.44 -4.81
CA VAL A 97 38.75 -34.25 -4.13
C VAL A 97 38.61 -34.45 -2.63
N ASN A 98 39.72 -34.82 -1.97
CA ASN A 98 39.77 -34.97 -0.52
C ASN A 98 39.70 -33.59 0.15
N TRP A 99 39.03 -33.51 1.31
CA TRP A 99 39.04 -32.32 2.14
C TRP A 99 40.15 -32.46 3.19
N PRO A 100 41.17 -31.59 3.19
CA PRO A 100 42.23 -31.65 4.18
C PRO A 100 41.73 -31.19 5.55
N ALA A 101 42.11 -31.89 6.62
CA ALA A 101 41.79 -31.53 8.00
C ALA A 101 42.76 -30.49 8.58
N VAL A 102 43.96 -30.36 8.00
CA VAL A 102 45.04 -29.48 8.46
C VAL A 102 45.69 -28.72 7.29
N GLY A 103 46.46 -27.67 7.60
CA GLY A 103 47.17 -26.85 6.61
C GLY A 103 46.40 -25.60 6.16
N GLU A 104 46.96 -24.86 5.19
CA GLU A 104 46.46 -23.54 4.76
C GLU A 104 45.08 -23.58 4.07
N GLN A 105 44.65 -24.76 3.61
CA GLN A 105 43.33 -24.99 3.01
C GLN A 105 42.49 -25.97 3.83
N ALA A 106 42.75 -26.08 5.14
CA ALA A 106 41.98 -26.95 6.03
C ALA A 106 40.47 -26.64 5.93
N VAL A 107 39.67 -27.69 5.83
CA VAL A 107 38.21 -27.60 5.88
C VAL A 107 37.77 -27.74 7.33
N LYS A 108 36.90 -26.83 7.78
CA LYS A 108 36.36 -26.79 9.13
C LYS A 108 34.83 -26.72 9.07
N LEU A 109 34.17 -27.34 10.05
CA LEU A 109 32.74 -27.20 10.25
C LEU A 109 32.46 -26.00 11.15
N SER A 110 31.61 -25.09 10.68
CA SER A 110 31.06 -23.99 11.48
C SER A 110 29.55 -23.94 11.26
N TYR A 111 28.91 -22.85 11.65
CA TYR A 111 27.47 -22.67 11.52
C TYR A 111 27.08 -21.21 11.43
N HIS A 112 25.89 -21.01 10.87
CA HIS A 112 25.14 -19.76 10.88
C HIS A 112 23.94 -19.91 11.81
N VAL A 113 23.60 -18.89 12.60
CA VAL A 113 22.39 -18.87 13.44
C VAL A 113 21.42 -17.84 12.91
N TYR A 114 20.16 -18.24 12.80
CA TYR A 114 19.06 -17.39 12.39
C TYR A 114 18.01 -17.33 13.50
N ASP A 115 17.37 -16.18 13.66
CA ASP A 115 16.19 -16.06 14.50
C ASP A 115 14.94 -16.70 13.85
N ALA A 116 13.82 -16.65 14.56
CA ALA A 116 12.54 -17.19 14.07
C ALA A 116 12.01 -16.49 12.81
N THR A 117 12.44 -15.26 12.53
CA THR A 117 12.06 -14.49 11.33
C THR A 117 12.97 -14.74 10.13
N GLY A 118 14.08 -15.47 10.32
CA GLY A 118 15.06 -15.75 9.29
C GLY A 118 16.17 -14.70 9.19
N HIS A 119 16.33 -13.80 10.16
CA HIS A 119 17.49 -12.91 10.21
C HIS A 119 18.71 -13.61 10.79
N VAL A 120 19.88 -13.32 10.23
CA VAL A 120 21.17 -13.85 10.71
C VAL A 120 21.54 -13.17 12.03
N ILE A 121 21.74 -13.96 13.07
CA ILE A 121 22.25 -13.51 14.38
C ILE A 121 23.76 -13.71 14.47
N ALA A 122 24.26 -14.81 13.90
CA ALA A 122 25.69 -15.11 13.84
C ALA A 122 26.01 -15.78 12.50
N TRP A 123 26.96 -15.20 11.76
CA TRP A 123 27.41 -15.71 10.45
C TRP A 123 28.71 -16.53 10.52
N ASP A 124 29.53 -16.36 11.56
CA ASP A 124 30.71 -17.19 11.75
C ASP A 124 30.68 -17.76 13.16
N GLY A 125 30.13 -18.97 13.28
CA GLY A 125 30.08 -19.73 14.51
C GLY A 125 31.44 -20.28 14.94
N LEU A 126 31.46 -20.96 16.09
CA LEU A 126 32.67 -21.66 16.54
C LEU A 126 33.05 -22.76 15.54
N ARG A 127 34.32 -22.76 15.13
CA ARG A 127 34.84 -23.72 14.15
C ARG A 127 35.27 -25.01 14.83
N SER A 128 34.82 -26.14 14.29
CA SER A 128 35.19 -27.50 14.67
C SER A 128 36.05 -28.11 13.56
N SER A 129 37.26 -28.54 13.90
CA SER A 129 38.17 -29.15 12.92
C SER A 129 37.72 -30.57 12.58
N LEU A 130 37.98 -31.02 11.35
CA LEU A 130 37.84 -32.43 10.99
C LEU A 130 38.90 -33.25 11.76
N PRO A 131 38.58 -34.47 12.21
CA PRO A 131 39.55 -35.31 12.93
C PRO A 131 40.68 -35.80 12.02
N ASP A 132 40.38 -36.10 10.75
CA ASP A 132 41.30 -36.54 9.71
C ASP A 132 40.85 -36.03 8.33
N ASP A 133 41.74 -36.09 7.33
CA ASP A 133 41.41 -35.75 5.94
C ASP A 133 40.21 -36.57 5.45
N LEU A 134 39.15 -35.91 4.94
CA LEU A 134 37.93 -36.58 4.52
C LEU A 134 37.98 -36.92 3.02
N PRO A 135 38.06 -38.21 2.63
CA PRO A 135 38.21 -38.58 1.22
C PRO A 135 37.00 -38.22 0.36
N ALA A 136 37.21 -38.04 -0.95
CA ALA A 136 36.12 -37.89 -1.92
C ALA A 136 35.11 -39.06 -1.78
N GLY A 137 33.83 -38.75 -1.56
CA GLY A 137 32.75 -39.73 -1.34
C GLY A 137 32.61 -40.24 0.10
N GLY A 138 33.58 -39.96 0.99
CA GLY A 138 33.63 -40.35 2.40
C GLY A 138 32.74 -39.48 3.29
N GLY A 139 32.49 -39.92 4.53
CA GLY A 139 31.68 -39.18 5.50
C GLY A 139 32.11 -39.44 6.94
N ASP A 140 31.77 -38.51 7.83
CA ASP A 140 32.15 -38.54 9.24
C ASP A 140 31.12 -37.78 10.10
N VAL A 141 31.16 -37.94 11.43
CA VAL A 141 30.30 -37.22 12.39
C VAL A 141 31.16 -36.28 13.22
N ILE A 142 30.96 -34.98 13.00
CA ILE A 142 31.74 -33.93 13.66
C ILE A 142 30.95 -33.37 14.85
N PRO A 143 31.52 -33.33 16.07
CA PRO A 143 30.89 -32.67 17.22
C PRO A 143 30.98 -31.16 17.06
N MET A 144 29.92 -30.54 16.55
CA MET A 144 29.85 -29.10 16.35
C MET A 144 29.51 -28.39 17.66
N THR A 145 30.38 -27.51 18.13
CA THR A 145 30.11 -26.70 19.33
C THR A 145 29.37 -25.43 18.94
N VAL A 146 28.15 -25.25 19.45
CA VAL A 146 27.30 -24.09 19.17
C VAL A 146 27.23 -23.20 20.40
N ALA A 147 27.65 -21.94 20.24
CA ALA A 147 27.33 -20.87 21.19
C ALA A 147 25.83 -20.55 21.09
N VAL A 148 25.09 -20.83 22.16
CA VAL A 148 23.65 -20.63 22.23
C VAL A 148 23.36 -19.13 22.35
N PRO A 149 22.37 -18.60 21.61
CA PRO A 149 21.93 -17.22 21.74
C PRO A 149 21.69 -16.77 23.18
N ALA A 150 21.92 -15.49 23.45
CA ALA A 150 21.81 -14.91 24.78
C ALA A 150 20.36 -14.69 25.24
N LEU A 151 19.37 -14.82 24.33
CA LEU A 151 17.94 -14.69 24.63
C LEU A 151 17.22 -16.03 24.46
N THR A 152 16.11 -16.22 25.17
CA THR A 152 15.20 -17.34 24.92
C THR A 152 14.49 -17.17 23.57
N GLY A 153 14.07 -18.27 22.96
CA GLY A 153 13.41 -18.27 21.66
C GLY A 153 13.63 -19.54 20.86
N THR A 154 13.08 -19.55 19.64
CA THR A 154 13.35 -20.60 18.65
C THR A 154 14.27 -20.04 17.58
N TYR A 155 15.37 -20.75 17.33
CA TYR A 155 16.41 -20.37 16.38
C TYR A 155 16.58 -21.45 15.33
N THR A 156 17.14 -21.09 14.18
CA THR A 156 17.59 -22.05 13.17
C THR A 156 19.11 -22.02 13.11
N VAL A 157 19.74 -23.16 13.38
CA VAL A 157 21.18 -23.36 13.21
C VAL A 157 21.41 -24.00 11.86
N LYS A 158 22.22 -23.37 11.01
CA LYS A 158 22.60 -23.88 9.69
C LYS A 158 24.09 -24.20 9.65
N PRO A 159 24.48 -25.47 9.85
CA PRO A 159 25.87 -25.87 9.72
C PRO A 159 26.38 -25.67 8.30
N ASP A 160 27.62 -25.19 8.20
CA ASP A 160 28.27 -24.90 6.94
C ASP A 160 29.77 -25.17 7.04
N LEU A 161 30.36 -25.62 5.94
CA LEU A 161 31.78 -25.86 5.85
C LEU A 161 32.48 -24.59 5.38
N VAL A 162 33.65 -24.31 5.96
CA VAL A 162 34.54 -23.24 5.53
C VAL A 162 35.89 -23.84 5.18
N ARG A 163 36.44 -23.43 4.04
CA ARG A 163 37.83 -23.72 3.68
C ARG A 163 38.66 -22.48 4.01
N ASP A 164 39.61 -22.63 4.94
CA ASP A 164 40.46 -21.53 5.36
C ASP A 164 41.18 -20.92 4.14
N GLY A 165 41.22 -19.59 4.07
CA GLY A 165 41.80 -18.85 2.94
C GLY A 165 41.00 -18.85 1.62
N VAL A 166 39.90 -19.60 1.52
CA VAL A 166 39.09 -19.70 0.29
C VAL A 166 37.69 -19.15 0.48
N GLY A 167 36.94 -19.65 1.47
CA GLY A 167 35.56 -19.20 1.72
C GLY A 167 34.60 -20.30 2.15
N TRP A 168 33.34 -19.92 2.30
CA TRP A 168 32.25 -20.81 2.69
C TRP A 168 31.82 -21.69 1.52
N PHE A 169 31.52 -22.96 1.80
CA PHE A 169 31.01 -23.88 0.79
C PHE A 169 29.66 -23.40 0.25
N SER A 170 28.83 -22.77 1.08
CA SER A 170 27.58 -22.16 0.65
C SER A 170 27.73 -21.01 -0.33
N SER A 171 28.84 -20.26 -0.28
CA SER A 171 29.16 -19.24 -1.29
C SER A 171 29.49 -19.85 -2.66
N GLY A 172 29.91 -21.13 -2.70
CA GLY A 172 30.16 -21.91 -3.91
C GLY A 172 28.97 -22.75 -4.38
N GLY A 173 27.77 -22.53 -3.83
CA GLY A 173 26.53 -23.20 -4.25
C GLY A 173 26.12 -24.43 -3.43
N ALA A 174 26.89 -24.83 -2.41
CA ALA A 174 26.53 -25.95 -1.53
C ALA A 174 25.43 -25.53 -0.52
N ALA A 175 24.27 -26.19 -0.51
CA ALA A 175 23.25 -25.85 0.48
C ALA A 175 23.73 -26.17 1.92
N PRO A 176 23.69 -25.21 2.87
CA PRO A 176 24.02 -25.49 4.26
C PRO A 176 22.94 -26.37 4.93
N GLY A 177 23.28 -26.97 6.06
CA GLY A 177 22.32 -27.73 6.88
C GLY A 177 21.26 -26.81 7.51
N SER A 178 20.26 -27.39 8.18
CA SER A 178 19.24 -26.60 8.89
C SER A 178 18.60 -27.39 10.02
N PHE A 179 18.69 -26.88 11.25
CA PHE A 179 18.17 -27.51 12.46
C PHE A 179 17.50 -26.48 13.37
N PRO A 180 16.31 -26.76 13.94
CA PRO A 180 15.74 -25.90 14.96
C PRO A 180 16.49 -26.07 16.30
N LEU A 181 16.74 -24.95 16.98
CA LEU A 181 17.30 -24.88 18.33
C LEU A 181 16.33 -24.10 19.21
N ARG A 182 15.75 -24.77 20.21
CA ARG A 182 14.91 -24.14 21.22
C ARG A 182 15.76 -23.72 22.42
N VAL A 183 15.79 -22.43 22.69
CA VAL A 183 16.47 -21.82 23.85
C VAL A 183 15.40 -21.35 24.82
N THR A 184 15.46 -21.78 26.08
CA THR A 184 14.43 -21.48 27.08
C THR A 184 15.03 -21.45 28.49
N SER A 185 14.27 -20.97 29.45
CA SER A 185 14.63 -20.97 30.87
C SER A 185 13.46 -21.50 31.71
N ASP A 186 13.61 -21.50 33.04
CA ASP A 186 12.53 -21.91 33.93
C ASP A 186 11.35 -20.92 33.89
N LEU A 187 11.64 -19.62 33.71
CA LEU A 187 10.70 -18.53 33.57
C LEU A 187 10.85 -17.91 32.17
N ASP A 188 9.94 -18.27 31.26
CA ASP A 188 10.01 -17.83 29.86
C ASP A 188 8.59 -17.57 29.35
N ALA A 189 8.42 -16.51 28.57
CA ALA A 189 7.13 -16.01 28.11
C ALA A 189 7.11 -15.78 26.59
N GLY A 190 6.03 -16.19 25.95
CA GLY A 190 5.67 -15.81 24.59
C GLY A 190 4.58 -14.74 24.61
N TYR A 191 4.72 -13.71 23.79
CA TYR A 191 3.73 -12.65 23.63
C TYR A 191 3.07 -12.76 22.25
N GLY A 192 1.75 -12.90 22.24
CA GLY A 192 0.92 -12.95 21.03
C GLY A 192 0.43 -11.56 20.58
N ALA A 193 -0.72 -11.55 19.91
CA ALA A 193 -1.39 -10.31 19.50
C ALA A 193 -1.89 -9.50 20.71
N THR A 194 -1.96 -8.18 20.54
CA THR A 194 -2.50 -7.22 21.52
C THR A 194 -3.55 -6.33 20.88
N THR A 195 -4.30 -5.60 21.71
CA THR A 195 -5.20 -4.51 21.28
C THR A 195 -4.59 -3.13 21.59
N ALA A 196 -3.26 -3.01 21.64
CA ALA A 196 -2.62 -1.74 21.96
C ALA A 196 -3.01 -0.70 20.90
N PRO A 197 -3.62 0.46 21.28
CA PRO A 197 -3.96 1.45 20.29
C PRO A 197 -2.67 2.09 19.78
N ALA A 198 -2.68 2.47 18.53
CA ALA A 198 -1.51 3.10 17.94
C ALA A 198 -1.39 4.58 18.27
N ALA A 199 -2.44 5.20 18.85
CA ALA A 199 -2.36 6.53 19.42
C ALA A 199 -3.17 6.66 20.71
N ILE A 200 -2.65 7.42 21.66
CA ILE A 200 -3.29 7.76 22.93
C ILE A 200 -2.96 9.20 23.31
N ILE A 201 -3.90 9.94 23.90
CA ILE A 201 -3.59 11.29 24.39
C ILE A 201 -2.59 11.26 25.56
N PRO A 202 -1.76 12.31 25.75
CA PRO A 202 -0.87 12.40 26.90
C PRO A 202 -1.61 12.23 28.22
N GLY A 203 -1.10 11.33 29.06
CA GLY A 203 -1.70 10.98 30.36
C GLY A 203 -3.03 10.22 30.28
N GLY A 204 -3.51 9.89 29.07
CA GLY A 204 -4.73 9.10 28.85
C GLY A 204 -4.59 7.66 29.32
N GLU A 205 -5.72 7.02 29.62
CA GLU A 205 -5.78 5.62 30.04
C GLU A 205 -6.64 4.80 29.07
N THR A 206 -6.17 3.62 28.69
CA THR A 206 -6.90 2.70 27.80
C THR A 206 -6.72 1.24 28.23
N PRO A 207 -7.77 0.41 28.21
CA PRO A 207 -7.60 -1.03 28.39
C PRO A 207 -6.92 -1.64 27.16
N VAL A 208 -5.93 -2.52 27.38
CA VAL A 208 -5.23 -3.27 26.34
C VAL A 208 -5.22 -4.74 26.67
N GLU A 209 -5.72 -5.57 25.77
CA GLU A 209 -5.64 -7.04 25.88
C GLU A 209 -4.31 -7.54 25.34
N VAL A 210 -3.72 -8.53 26.02
CA VAL A 210 -2.44 -9.15 25.66
C VAL A 210 -2.59 -10.67 25.75
N ASN A 211 -2.37 -11.37 24.64
CA ASN A 211 -2.27 -12.84 24.64
C ASN A 211 -0.86 -13.27 25.06
N LEU A 212 -0.76 -14.17 26.03
CA LEU A 212 0.48 -14.66 26.62
C LEU A 212 0.53 -16.18 26.56
N THR A 213 1.73 -16.73 26.36
CA THR A 213 2.02 -18.16 26.45
C THR A 213 3.12 -18.39 27.49
N ASN A 214 2.94 -19.36 28.39
CA ASN A 214 4.05 -19.83 29.22
C ASN A 214 4.97 -20.73 28.37
N THR A 215 6.10 -20.20 27.94
CA THR A 215 7.12 -20.95 27.17
C THR A 215 8.20 -21.53 28.07
N GLY A 216 8.16 -21.28 29.38
CA GLY A 216 9.13 -21.77 30.35
C GLY A 216 8.97 -23.23 30.72
N LEU A 217 9.85 -23.68 31.59
CA LEU A 217 9.83 -25.04 32.13
C LEU A 217 8.98 -25.17 33.41
N GLN A 218 8.66 -24.05 34.08
CA GLN A 218 7.89 -24.03 35.32
C GLN A 218 6.50 -23.39 35.15
N SER A 219 5.58 -23.77 36.02
CA SER A 219 4.27 -23.12 36.09
C SER A 219 4.40 -21.72 36.69
N TRP A 220 3.69 -20.75 36.11
CA TRP A 220 3.61 -19.39 36.64
C TRP A 220 2.58 -19.34 37.77
N PRO A 221 2.96 -19.04 39.01
CA PRO A 221 2.01 -18.92 40.11
C PRO A 221 1.17 -17.64 39.99
N ALA A 222 -0.14 -17.73 40.16
CA ALA A 222 -1.05 -16.58 40.21
C ALA A 222 -1.10 -15.89 41.58
N GLY A 223 -0.71 -16.59 42.65
CA GLY A 223 -0.73 -16.10 44.02
C GLY A 223 0.47 -16.57 44.83
N GLY A 224 0.42 -16.34 46.15
CA GLY A 224 1.48 -16.75 47.08
C GLY A 224 2.58 -15.70 47.28
N GLY A 225 3.77 -16.14 47.70
CA GLY A 225 4.89 -15.25 48.05
C GLY A 225 5.65 -14.65 46.87
N ALA A 226 5.48 -15.21 45.66
CA ALA A 226 6.15 -14.77 44.44
C ALA A 226 5.24 -14.94 43.20
N PRO A 227 4.08 -14.26 43.14
CA PRO A 227 3.16 -14.37 42.03
C PRO A 227 3.75 -13.76 40.75
N VAL A 228 3.35 -14.31 39.61
CA VAL A 228 3.66 -13.78 38.28
C VAL A 228 2.56 -12.82 37.85
N ARG A 229 2.98 -11.67 37.28
CA ARG A 229 2.10 -10.63 36.76
C ARG A 229 2.58 -10.16 35.39
N LEU A 230 1.67 -9.60 34.60
CA LEU A 230 2.02 -8.84 33.41
C LEU A 230 2.15 -7.37 33.79
N GLY A 231 3.24 -6.73 33.38
CA GLY A 231 3.43 -5.28 33.46
C GLY A 231 3.80 -4.69 32.10
N TYR A 232 4.02 -3.38 32.08
CA TYR A 232 4.50 -2.69 30.90
C TYR A 232 5.50 -1.57 31.24
N HIS A 233 6.28 -1.18 30.24
CA HIS A 233 7.18 -0.04 30.25
C HIS A 233 6.84 0.88 29.09
N TRP A 234 7.13 2.17 29.25
CA TRP A 234 7.17 3.14 28.16
C TRP A 234 8.61 3.56 27.94
N LEU A 235 9.11 3.37 26.71
CA LEU A 235 10.43 3.85 26.30
C LEU A 235 10.27 5.01 25.30
N ASP A 236 11.14 6.02 25.39
CA ASP A 236 11.23 7.09 24.39
C ASP A 236 11.90 6.62 23.09
N GLY A 237 11.97 7.49 22.08
CA GLY A 237 12.61 7.19 20.79
C GLY A 237 14.12 6.88 20.85
N ASN A 238 14.78 7.10 21.99
CA ASN A 238 16.17 6.70 22.23
C ASN A 238 16.26 5.38 23.02
N GLY A 239 15.13 4.74 23.33
CA GLY A 239 15.04 3.53 24.14
C GLY A 239 15.14 3.77 25.65
N ASN A 240 15.11 5.02 26.13
CA ASN A 240 15.14 5.30 27.57
C ASN A 240 13.76 5.10 28.18
N ALA A 241 13.69 4.45 29.33
CA ALA A 241 12.43 4.29 30.04
C ALA A 241 11.92 5.63 30.58
N VAL A 242 10.77 6.08 30.07
CA VAL A 242 9.99 7.19 30.64
C VAL A 242 9.00 6.69 31.70
N VAL A 243 8.55 5.44 31.58
CA VAL A 243 7.85 4.70 32.63
C VAL A 243 8.45 3.31 32.69
N TRP A 244 9.14 2.99 33.79
CA TRP A 244 9.74 1.67 33.98
C TRP A 244 8.84 0.67 34.73
N ASP A 245 7.82 1.12 35.45
CA ASP A 245 6.93 0.21 36.17
C ASP A 245 5.50 0.69 36.02
N GLY A 246 4.87 0.29 34.92
CA GLY A 246 3.47 0.54 34.64
C GLY A 246 2.53 -0.27 35.54
N ALA A 247 1.22 -0.13 35.30
CA ALA A 247 0.24 -0.96 35.99
C ALA A 247 0.49 -2.45 35.74
N ARG A 248 0.36 -3.26 36.80
CA ARG A 248 0.55 -4.71 36.75
C ARG A 248 -0.77 -5.44 36.94
N VAL A 249 -1.00 -6.49 36.15
CA VAL A 249 -2.17 -7.37 36.25
C VAL A 249 -1.77 -8.75 36.72
N ALA A 250 -2.48 -9.25 37.73
CA ALA A 250 -2.30 -10.59 38.26
C ALA A 250 -2.89 -11.65 37.32
N LEU A 251 -2.28 -12.83 37.30
CA LEU A 251 -2.88 -13.99 36.65
C LEU A 251 -4.16 -14.39 37.42
N PRO A 252 -5.26 -14.75 36.74
CA PRO A 252 -6.47 -15.24 37.40
C PRO A 252 -6.31 -16.67 37.94
N ARG A 253 -5.31 -17.42 37.46
CA ARG A 253 -4.95 -18.78 37.89
C ARG A 253 -3.53 -19.12 37.47
N ASP A 254 -2.93 -20.12 38.12
CA ASP A 254 -1.60 -20.61 37.76
C ASP A 254 -1.57 -21.05 36.28
N LEU A 255 -0.50 -20.69 35.58
CA LEU A 255 -0.34 -20.99 34.16
C LEU A 255 0.76 -22.04 33.94
N ALA A 256 0.37 -23.26 33.60
CA ALA A 256 1.30 -24.35 33.33
C ALA A 256 2.11 -24.14 32.02
N PRO A 257 3.29 -24.76 31.88
CA PRO A 257 4.06 -24.73 30.64
C PRO A 257 3.24 -25.10 29.39
N GLY A 258 3.42 -24.35 28.31
CA GLY A 258 2.72 -24.49 27.04
C GLY A 258 1.26 -24.04 27.05
N ARG A 259 0.75 -23.43 28.13
CA ARG A 259 -0.60 -22.88 28.19
C ARG A 259 -0.63 -21.40 27.89
N GLU A 260 -1.76 -20.96 27.35
CA GLU A 260 -2.03 -19.58 26.96
C GLU A 260 -3.05 -18.90 27.90
N ILE A 261 -2.98 -17.58 27.97
CA ILE A 261 -3.92 -16.74 28.69
C ILE A 261 -3.99 -15.33 28.08
N THR A 262 -5.18 -14.72 28.09
CA THR A 262 -5.36 -13.31 27.74
C THR A 262 -5.58 -12.49 29.00
N LEU A 263 -4.84 -11.40 29.14
CA LEU A 263 -4.99 -10.43 30.24
C LEU A 263 -5.32 -9.05 29.69
N THR A 264 -6.15 -8.30 30.39
CA THR A 264 -6.47 -6.90 30.06
C THR A 264 -5.78 -5.97 31.06
N VAL A 265 -4.90 -5.09 30.55
CA VAL A 265 -4.13 -4.12 31.34
C VAL A 265 -4.60 -2.71 31.02
N ASN A 266 -4.93 -1.91 32.03
CA ASN A 266 -5.20 -0.48 31.83
C ASN A 266 -3.87 0.26 31.72
N VAL A 267 -3.51 0.64 30.50
CA VAL A 267 -2.27 1.35 30.18
C VAL A 267 -2.51 2.85 30.29
N ARG A 268 -1.72 3.53 31.13
CA ARG A 268 -1.63 5.00 31.18
C ARG A 268 -0.46 5.47 30.33
N ALA A 269 -0.72 6.38 29.39
CA ALA A 269 0.28 6.99 28.53
C ALA A 269 1.19 7.99 29.29
N PRO A 270 2.43 8.22 28.83
CA PRO A 270 3.25 9.35 29.24
C PRO A 270 2.50 10.69 29.13
N ASP A 271 2.85 11.65 29.98
CA ASP A 271 2.18 12.98 30.02
C ASP A 271 2.71 13.96 28.97
N ARG A 272 3.68 13.56 28.14
CA ARG A 272 4.30 14.41 27.11
C ARG A 272 4.11 13.84 25.73
N ASP A 273 3.90 14.74 24.78
CA ASP A 273 3.82 14.41 23.38
C ASP A 273 5.10 13.69 22.88
N GLY A 274 4.94 12.66 22.06
CA GLY A 274 6.03 11.89 21.47
C GLY A 274 5.61 10.50 20.99
N ASP A 275 6.47 9.87 20.18
CA ASP A 275 6.32 8.46 19.86
C ASP A 275 7.08 7.63 20.90
N TYR A 276 6.40 6.64 21.47
CA TYR A 276 6.94 5.81 22.54
C TYR A 276 6.80 4.33 22.19
N ALA A 277 7.71 3.51 22.71
CA ALA A 277 7.54 2.06 22.69
C ALA A 277 6.80 1.62 23.96
N LEU A 278 5.62 1.03 23.80
CA LEU A 278 4.93 0.26 24.83
C LEU A 278 5.53 -1.14 24.86
N VAL A 279 6.23 -1.46 25.95
CA VAL A 279 6.97 -2.71 26.10
C VAL A 279 6.30 -3.58 27.14
N TRP A 280 5.84 -4.76 26.74
CA TRP A 280 5.25 -5.77 27.61
C TRP A 280 6.34 -6.65 28.22
N ASP A 281 6.29 -6.81 29.53
CA ASP A 281 7.20 -7.67 30.26
C ASP A 281 6.49 -8.38 31.42
N MET A 282 6.77 -9.68 31.55
CA MET A 282 6.30 -10.47 32.67
C MET A 282 7.21 -10.22 33.87
N VAL A 283 6.65 -10.20 35.07
CA VAL A 283 7.41 -10.02 36.31
C VAL A 283 6.99 -11.08 37.30
N GLN A 284 7.98 -11.69 37.96
CA GLN A 284 7.71 -12.47 39.15
C GLN A 284 8.06 -11.63 40.38
N ASP A 285 7.04 -11.33 41.17
CA ASP A 285 7.17 -10.59 42.42
C ASP A 285 7.95 -11.42 43.47
N GLY A 286 8.21 -10.85 44.65
CA GLY A 286 8.92 -11.56 45.72
C GLY A 286 10.45 -11.53 45.56
N GLY A 287 10.98 -10.60 44.76
CA GLY A 287 12.41 -10.36 44.60
C GLY A 287 13.08 -11.10 43.44
N ILE A 288 12.31 -11.80 42.59
CA ILE A 288 12.83 -12.54 41.43
C ILE A 288 13.04 -11.59 40.23
N GLY A 289 12.08 -10.70 39.97
CA GLY A 289 12.23 -9.61 39.02
C GLY A 289 11.58 -9.87 37.65
N TRP A 290 11.89 -8.98 36.72
CA TRP A 290 11.38 -8.97 35.36
C TRP A 290 11.96 -10.10 34.53
N PHE A 291 11.14 -10.72 33.67
CA PHE A 291 11.55 -11.82 32.81
C PHE A 291 12.62 -11.38 31.81
N SER A 292 12.59 -10.12 31.35
CA SER A 292 13.67 -9.53 30.55
C SER A 292 15.04 -9.55 31.25
N GLY A 293 15.08 -9.46 32.58
CA GLY A 293 16.30 -9.64 33.38
C GLY A 293 16.82 -11.08 33.39
N HIS A 294 16.00 -12.05 32.96
CA HIS A 294 16.31 -13.47 32.86
C HIS A 294 16.35 -13.96 31.40
N ALA A 295 16.79 -13.08 30.49
CA ALA A 295 16.99 -13.34 29.07
C ALA A 295 15.73 -13.63 28.24
N VAL A 296 14.55 -13.30 28.75
CA VAL A 296 13.29 -13.42 28.01
C VAL A 296 13.07 -12.17 27.16
N PRO A 297 12.85 -12.29 25.83
CA PRO A 297 12.50 -11.13 25.00
C PRO A 297 11.22 -10.46 25.47
N THR A 298 11.18 -9.13 25.46
CA THR A 298 9.93 -8.36 25.63
C THR A 298 9.20 -8.20 24.30
N LYS A 299 7.91 -7.86 24.34
CA LYS A 299 7.18 -7.41 23.15
C LYS A 299 7.09 -5.89 23.16
N SER A 300 7.51 -5.25 22.08
CA SER A 300 7.52 -3.79 21.93
C SER A 300 6.59 -3.36 20.80
N GLU A 301 5.80 -2.31 21.04
CA GLU A 301 4.84 -1.75 20.08
C GLU A 301 4.96 -0.22 20.10
N VAL A 302 5.04 0.42 18.94
CA VAL A 302 5.11 1.88 18.85
C VAL A 302 3.72 2.46 19.05
N VAL A 303 3.57 3.39 19.99
CA VAL A 303 2.34 4.14 20.26
C VAL A 303 2.64 5.62 20.24
N ALA A 304 1.88 6.36 19.42
CA ALA A 304 1.94 7.80 19.33
C ALA A 304 1.20 8.42 20.52
N VAL A 305 1.90 9.15 21.37
CA VAL A 305 1.29 9.87 22.50
C VAL A 305 1.19 11.34 22.10
N TRP A 306 0.04 11.78 21.61
CA TRP A 306 -0.13 13.15 21.09
C TRP A 306 -1.57 13.62 21.29
N GLN A 307 -1.79 14.94 21.28
CA GLN A 307 -3.13 15.54 21.17
C GLN A 307 -3.71 15.36 19.75
N GLY A 308 -3.90 14.12 19.30
CA GLY A 308 -4.34 13.82 17.94
C GLY A 308 -3.78 12.50 17.41
N VAL A 309 -3.79 12.35 16.09
CA VAL A 309 -3.33 11.15 15.39
C VAL A 309 -2.51 11.55 14.17
N THR A 310 -1.32 10.95 14.02
CA THR A 310 -0.55 11.00 12.78
C THR A 310 -0.85 9.75 11.96
N PHE A 311 -1.40 9.92 10.77
CA PHE A 311 -1.56 8.85 9.81
C PHE A 311 -0.32 8.79 8.92
N TYR A 312 0.35 7.65 8.89
CA TYR A 312 1.34 7.27 7.89
C TYR A 312 0.63 6.50 6.81
N GLY A 313 0.84 6.84 5.55
CA GLY A 313 0.08 6.30 4.43
C GLY A 313 0.97 5.83 3.29
N LYS A 314 0.48 4.81 2.57
CA LYS A 314 1.07 4.30 1.33
C LYS A 314 0.09 4.47 0.17
N GLY A 315 0.62 4.84 -1.00
CA GLY A 315 -0.15 4.95 -2.25
C GLY A 315 -1.12 6.14 -2.31
N TRP A 316 -1.95 6.16 -3.35
CA TRP A 316 -2.85 7.25 -3.70
C TRP A 316 -4.07 6.72 -4.45
N GLY A 317 -5.25 6.95 -3.90
CA GLY A 317 -6.50 6.37 -4.39
C GLY A 317 -7.08 5.33 -3.44
N HIS A 318 -8.11 4.62 -3.90
CA HIS A 318 -8.80 3.61 -3.09
C HIS A 318 -8.05 2.27 -3.04
N GLY A 319 -7.11 2.00 -3.95
CA GLY A 319 -6.30 0.78 -3.96
C GLY A 319 -7.07 -0.49 -4.31
N ILE A 320 -8.06 -0.41 -5.20
CA ILE A 320 -8.91 -1.54 -5.62
C ILE A 320 -8.73 -1.73 -7.13
N GLY A 321 -8.57 -2.97 -7.57
CA GLY A 321 -8.36 -3.29 -8.98
C GLY A 321 -7.00 -2.83 -9.48
N LEU A 322 -6.94 -2.26 -10.69
CA LEU A 322 -5.67 -1.94 -11.35
C LEU A 322 -4.93 -0.78 -10.65
N SER A 323 -3.67 -1.01 -10.29
CA SER A 323 -2.74 0.06 -9.95
C SER A 323 -2.10 0.62 -11.21
N GLN A 324 -2.20 1.93 -11.42
CA GLN A 324 -1.57 2.58 -12.57
C GLN A 324 -0.05 2.44 -12.50
N TRP A 325 0.53 2.75 -11.34
CA TRP A 325 1.97 2.63 -11.13
C TRP A 325 2.46 1.18 -11.19
N GLY A 326 1.65 0.22 -10.71
CA GLY A 326 1.98 -1.18 -10.88
C GLY A 326 1.90 -1.64 -12.33
N ALA A 327 0.89 -1.22 -13.10
CA ALA A 327 0.81 -1.46 -14.54
C ALA A 327 2.04 -0.92 -15.28
N GLN A 328 2.52 0.28 -14.92
CA GLN A 328 3.78 0.83 -15.42
C GLN A 328 4.98 -0.06 -15.06
N GLY A 329 5.07 -0.52 -13.81
CA GLY A 329 6.14 -1.42 -13.36
C GLY A 329 6.16 -2.75 -14.11
N TRP A 330 5.00 -3.37 -14.34
CA TRP A 330 4.87 -4.60 -15.10
C TRP A 330 5.24 -4.40 -16.58
N ALA A 331 4.79 -3.31 -17.19
CA ALA A 331 5.15 -2.96 -18.57
C ALA A 331 6.65 -2.71 -18.75
N GLU A 332 7.32 -2.18 -17.72
CA GLU A 332 8.77 -1.96 -17.71
C GLU A 332 9.58 -3.23 -17.48
N GLY A 333 8.99 -4.26 -16.86
CA GLY A 333 9.69 -5.45 -16.39
C GLY A 333 10.43 -5.21 -15.06
N ALA A 334 9.84 -4.42 -14.16
CA ALA A 334 10.50 -3.99 -12.92
C ALA A 334 10.75 -5.14 -11.92
N VAL A 335 9.93 -6.21 -11.97
CA VAL A 335 10.01 -7.39 -11.08
C VAL A 335 9.97 -8.71 -11.85
N GLY A 336 10.31 -8.69 -13.14
CA GLY A 336 10.21 -9.86 -14.02
C GLY A 336 10.22 -9.48 -15.51
N PRO A 337 9.78 -10.39 -16.39
CA PRO A 337 9.63 -10.05 -17.81
C PRO A 337 8.61 -8.93 -18.00
N ARG A 338 8.78 -8.14 -19.07
CA ARG A 338 7.79 -7.16 -19.48
C ARG A 338 6.49 -7.87 -19.84
N LEU A 339 5.38 -7.36 -19.31
CA LEU A 339 4.05 -7.88 -19.60
C LEU A 339 3.35 -7.02 -20.67
N THR A 340 2.54 -7.68 -21.49
CA THR A 340 1.58 -7.03 -22.40
C THR A 340 0.40 -6.44 -21.63
N GLY A 341 -0.33 -5.51 -22.24
CA GLY A 341 -1.50 -4.90 -21.61
C GLY A 341 -2.56 -5.92 -21.17
N GLU A 342 -2.76 -6.96 -21.98
CA GLU A 342 -3.65 -8.09 -21.71
C GLU A 342 -3.19 -8.94 -20.51
N GLU A 343 -1.89 -9.20 -20.38
CA GLU A 343 -1.32 -9.92 -19.24
C GLU A 343 -1.38 -9.07 -17.95
N ILE A 344 -1.16 -7.75 -18.07
CA ILE A 344 -1.28 -6.81 -16.95
C ILE A 344 -2.72 -6.84 -16.40
N VAL A 345 -3.74 -6.68 -17.25
CA VAL A 345 -5.13 -6.70 -16.77
C VAL A 345 -5.54 -8.06 -16.22
N ALA A 346 -5.02 -9.16 -16.77
CA ALA A 346 -5.27 -10.50 -16.22
C ALA A 346 -4.66 -10.67 -14.81
N ARG A 347 -3.59 -9.94 -14.49
CA ARG A 347 -2.98 -9.92 -13.15
C ARG A 347 -3.88 -9.24 -12.12
N TYR A 348 -4.47 -8.10 -12.48
CA TYR A 348 -5.30 -7.30 -11.57
C TYR A 348 -6.75 -7.76 -11.46
N PHE A 349 -7.26 -8.46 -12.47
CA PHE A 349 -8.65 -8.93 -12.52
C PHE A 349 -8.72 -10.45 -12.71
N PRO A 350 -8.26 -11.24 -11.73
CA PRO A 350 -8.21 -12.69 -11.86
C PRO A 350 -9.61 -13.28 -12.12
N GLY A 351 -9.68 -14.23 -13.06
CA GLY A 351 -10.94 -14.87 -13.46
C GLY A 351 -11.80 -14.08 -14.43
N ALA A 352 -11.50 -12.80 -14.70
CA ALA A 352 -12.14 -12.06 -15.79
C ALA A 352 -11.58 -12.52 -17.16
N ARG A 353 -12.38 -12.37 -18.21
CA ARG A 353 -12.04 -12.75 -19.59
C ARG A 353 -12.18 -11.57 -20.53
N LEU A 354 -11.27 -11.46 -21.50
CA LEU A 354 -11.39 -10.50 -22.58
C LEU A 354 -12.63 -10.80 -23.44
N ALA A 355 -13.35 -9.74 -23.80
CA ALA A 355 -14.46 -9.74 -24.73
C ALA A 355 -14.45 -8.44 -25.54
N ASN A 356 -15.30 -8.36 -26.56
CA ASN A 356 -15.47 -7.16 -27.37
C ASN A 356 -16.76 -6.43 -26.99
N GLN A 357 -16.65 -5.13 -26.73
CA GLN A 357 -17.77 -4.22 -26.57
C GLN A 357 -18.42 -3.98 -27.93
N PRO A 358 -19.74 -4.21 -28.09
CA PRO A 358 -20.41 -3.96 -29.36
C PRO A 358 -20.37 -2.48 -29.76
N ILE A 359 -19.89 -2.19 -30.97
CA ILE A 359 -19.84 -0.82 -31.54
C ILE A 359 -21.24 -0.18 -31.61
N THR A 360 -22.29 -1.01 -31.71
CA THR A 360 -23.69 -0.56 -31.79
C THR A 360 -24.26 0.02 -30.49
N ARG A 361 -23.48 0.08 -29.41
CA ARG A 361 -23.90 0.61 -28.10
C ARG A 361 -23.01 1.78 -27.67
N PRO A 362 -23.26 3.01 -28.18
CA PRO A 362 -22.47 4.18 -27.81
C PRO A 362 -22.57 4.45 -26.30
N PHE A 363 -21.48 4.93 -25.70
CA PHE A 363 -21.51 5.43 -24.34
C PHE A 363 -22.21 6.78 -24.28
N ARG A 364 -22.96 6.98 -23.20
CA ARG A 364 -23.73 8.20 -22.92
C ARG A 364 -23.04 8.96 -21.78
N VAL A 365 -22.29 10.00 -22.11
CA VAL A 365 -21.49 10.77 -21.14
C VAL A 365 -22.25 12.03 -20.71
N LEU A 366 -22.52 12.20 -19.42
CA LEU A 366 -23.19 13.38 -18.89
C LEU A 366 -22.20 14.56 -18.80
N LEU A 367 -22.40 15.59 -19.63
CA LEU A 367 -21.54 16.79 -19.68
C LEU A 367 -22.06 17.96 -18.82
N SER A 368 -23.29 17.86 -18.33
CA SER A 368 -23.99 18.96 -17.62
C SER A 368 -23.94 18.85 -16.09
N ALA A 369 -23.28 17.83 -15.55
CA ALA A 369 -23.00 17.75 -14.12
C ALA A 369 -21.99 18.82 -13.69
N PRO A 370 -21.94 19.22 -12.40
CA PRO A 370 -20.79 19.94 -11.88
C PRO A 370 -19.56 19.07 -12.08
N SER A 371 -18.59 19.53 -12.89
CA SER A 371 -17.32 18.83 -13.05
C SER A 371 -16.38 19.22 -11.93
N THR A 372 -15.78 18.23 -11.28
CA THR A 372 -14.64 18.41 -10.37
C THR A 372 -13.33 18.70 -11.13
N ALA A 373 -12.20 18.64 -10.42
CA ALA A 373 -10.85 19.12 -10.75
C ALA A 373 -10.28 18.80 -12.15
N CYS A 374 -10.78 17.78 -12.87
CA CYS A 374 -10.28 17.42 -14.20
C CYS A 374 -10.70 18.40 -15.31
N ILE A 375 -12.00 18.68 -15.46
CA ILE A 375 -12.51 19.63 -16.47
C ILE A 375 -12.85 20.97 -15.82
N GLY A 376 -13.32 20.98 -14.57
CA GLY A 376 -13.58 22.18 -13.76
C GLY A 376 -14.61 23.14 -14.36
N ARG A 377 -15.45 22.67 -15.29
CA ARG A 377 -16.43 23.48 -16.03
C ARG A 377 -17.76 22.75 -16.14
N THR A 378 -18.87 23.47 -16.03
CA THR A 378 -20.23 22.90 -16.04
C THR A 378 -21.13 23.59 -17.05
N ILE A 379 -22.16 22.87 -17.50
CA ILE A 379 -23.23 23.41 -18.35
C ILE A 379 -24.48 23.55 -17.48
N ALA A 380 -24.80 24.80 -17.13
CA ALA A 380 -25.99 25.12 -16.34
C ALA A 380 -27.21 25.32 -17.25
N ASN A 381 -27.60 26.56 -17.50
CA ASN A 381 -28.84 26.93 -18.20
C ASN A 381 -28.64 27.34 -19.67
N VAL A 382 -27.40 27.41 -20.16
CA VAL A 382 -27.07 27.77 -21.53
C VAL A 382 -25.96 26.89 -22.09
N ALA A 383 -26.07 26.51 -23.36
CA ALA A 383 -25.00 25.86 -24.10
C ALA A 383 -24.88 26.47 -25.50
N ARG A 384 -23.68 26.78 -25.96
CA ARG A 384 -23.42 27.25 -27.32
C ARG A 384 -22.47 26.30 -28.02
N MET A 385 -22.91 25.76 -29.15
CA MET A 385 -22.25 24.63 -29.81
C MET A 385 -21.99 24.92 -31.28
N ARG A 386 -20.85 24.45 -31.81
CA ARG A 386 -20.46 24.56 -33.23
C ARG A 386 -19.63 23.36 -33.66
N SER A 387 -19.54 23.11 -34.97
CA SER A 387 -18.65 22.10 -35.53
C SER A 387 -18.01 22.60 -36.83
N ALA A 388 -16.80 22.17 -37.13
CA ALA A 388 -16.00 22.65 -38.26
C ALA A 388 -16.68 22.39 -39.60
N GLY A 389 -17.24 21.21 -39.84
CA GLY A 389 -18.00 20.87 -41.05
C GLY A 389 -19.49 21.21 -41.01
N GLY A 390 -19.98 21.80 -39.92
CA GLY A 390 -21.40 22.06 -39.67
C GLY A 390 -22.14 20.87 -39.06
N MET A 391 -23.40 21.08 -38.69
CA MET A 391 -24.19 20.15 -37.87
C MET A 391 -25.64 20.07 -38.34
N ARG A 392 -26.37 19.07 -37.87
CA ARG A 392 -27.82 18.90 -38.01
C ARG A 392 -28.45 18.88 -36.62
N LEU A 393 -29.51 19.66 -36.43
CA LEU A 393 -30.37 19.58 -35.25
C LEU A 393 -31.59 18.74 -35.61
N VAL A 394 -31.78 17.62 -34.93
CA VAL A 394 -32.85 16.66 -35.21
C VAL A 394 -33.67 16.35 -33.96
N ASN A 395 -34.87 15.82 -34.16
CA ASN A 395 -35.68 15.28 -33.06
C ASN A 395 -35.05 13.98 -32.53
N ASN A 396 -35.08 13.77 -31.21
CA ASN A 396 -34.50 12.58 -30.60
C ASN A 396 -35.31 11.30 -30.87
N ALA A 397 -36.65 11.39 -30.90
CA ALA A 397 -37.53 10.25 -31.13
C ALA A 397 -37.60 9.87 -32.62
N ASP A 398 -37.54 10.86 -33.51
CA ASP A 398 -37.49 10.66 -34.96
C ASP A 398 -36.38 11.51 -35.60
N PRO A 399 -35.17 10.96 -35.76
CA PRO A 399 -34.05 11.67 -36.38
C PRO A 399 -34.26 12.08 -37.85
N SER A 400 -35.32 11.61 -38.52
CA SER A 400 -35.69 12.09 -39.85
C SER A 400 -36.30 13.50 -39.84
N VAL A 401 -36.82 13.93 -38.68
CA VAL A 401 -37.28 15.30 -38.45
C VAL A 401 -36.08 16.20 -38.17
N VAL A 402 -35.63 16.90 -39.21
CA VAL A 402 -34.52 17.87 -39.14
C VAL A 402 -35.09 19.27 -38.92
N TYR A 403 -34.76 19.88 -37.78
CA TYR A 403 -35.15 21.26 -37.45
C TYR A 403 -34.30 22.29 -38.19
N THR A 404 -33.00 22.04 -38.29
CA THR A 404 -32.08 22.91 -39.04
C THR A 404 -30.78 22.18 -39.40
N GLU A 405 -30.12 22.66 -40.44
CA GLU A 405 -28.73 22.33 -40.73
C GLU A 405 -27.87 23.59 -40.69
N THR A 406 -26.69 23.50 -40.07
CA THR A 406 -25.75 24.62 -40.00
C THR A 406 -24.68 24.53 -41.09
N LEU A 407 -24.15 25.69 -41.47
CA LEU A 407 -22.91 25.83 -42.21
C LEU A 407 -21.69 25.52 -41.32
N PRO A 408 -20.50 25.31 -41.90
CA PRO A 408 -19.24 25.26 -41.18
C PRO A 408 -19.11 26.33 -40.09
N ASN A 409 -18.80 25.92 -38.86
CA ASN A 409 -18.62 26.78 -37.67
C ASN A 409 -19.81 27.65 -37.26
N GLN A 410 -20.98 27.48 -37.86
CA GLN A 410 -22.17 28.25 -37.49
C GLN A 410 -22.76 27.73 -36.15
N PRO A 411 -22.85 28.59 -35.12
CA PRO A 411 -23.21 28.15 -33.78
C PRO A 411 -24.72 28.09 -33.56
N LEU A 412 -25.15 27.07 -32.80
CA LEU A 412 -26.48 27.00 -32.19
C LEU A 412 -26.37 27.27 -30.69
N ARG A 413 -27.31 28.04 -30.15
CA ARG A 413 -27.45 28.33 -28.71
C ARG A 413 -28.68 27.64 -28.17
N PHE A 414 -28.52 26.93 -27.06
CA PHE A 414 -29.54 26.22 -26.31
C PHE A 414 -29.72 26.91 -24.96
N TRP A 415 -30.96 27.12 -24.51
CA TRP A 415 -31.25 27.60 -23.17
C TRP A 415 -32.63 27.14 -22.70
N ASN A 416 -32.85 27.20 -21.39
CA ASN A 416 -34.19 27.06 -20.82
C ASN A 416 -34.94 28.40 -20.91
N ASP A 417 -36.09 28.40 -21.58
CA ASP A 417 -37.02 29.52 -21.64
C ASP A 417 -38.37 29.10 -21.02
N GLY A 418 -38.61 29.53 -19.78
CA GLY A 418 -39.89 29.27 -19.09
C GLY A 418 -40.26 27.79 -18.92
N GLY A 419 -39.28 26.89 -18.82
CA GLY A 419 -39.50 25.44 -18.72
C GLY A 419 -39.54 24.72 -20.07
N SER A 420 -39.34 25.44 -21.18
CA SER A 420 -39.17 24.88 -22.52
C SER A 420 -37.74 25.03 -23.01
N LEU A 421 -37.24 24.03 -23.73
CA LEU A 421 -35.95 24.13 -24.40
C LEU A 421 -36.12 25.02 -25.63
N ALA A 422 -35.32 26.07 -25.71
CA ALA A 422 -35.24 26.95 -26.88
C ALA A 422 -33.87 26.79 -27.57
N VAL A 423 -33.88 26.75 -28.89
CA VAL A 423 -32.67 26.68 -29.71
C VAL A 423 -32.70 27.78 -30.77
N ARG A 424 -31.61 28.54 -30.85
CA ARG A 424 -31.43 29.63 -31.81
C ARG A 424 -30.18 29.42 -32.64
N ASN A 425 -30.29 29.74 -33.92
CA ASN A 425 -29.14 29.95 -34.76
C ASN A 425 -28.57 31.36 -34.51
N ASP A 426 -27.40 31.41 -33.89
CA ASP A 426 -26.81 32.68 -33.44
C ASP A 426 -26.28 33.54 -34.60
N SER A 427 -26.11 32.98 -35.81
CA SER A 427 -25.64 33.73 -36.98
C SER A 427 -26.73 34.56 -37.64
N ASN A 428 -28.00 34.17 -37.49
CA ASN A 428 -29.15 34.86 -38.12
C ASN A 428 -30.28 35.17 -37.13
N ASN A 429 -30.09 34.91 -35.83
CA ASN A 429 -31.05 35.10 -34.74
C ASN A 429 -32.38 34.33 -34.88
N GLN A 430 -32.44 33.31 -35.74
CA GLN A 430 -33.65 32.51 -35.94
C GLN A 430 -33.82 31.47 -34.83
N ILE A 431 -35.00 31.42 -34.19
CA ILE A 431 -35.40 30.30 -33.33
C ILE A 431 -35.69 29.10 -34.24
N VAL A 432 -34.92 28.02 -34.06
CA VAL A 432 -35.01 26.80 -34.88
C VAL A 432 -35.73 25.67 -34.14
N PHE A 433 -35.85 25.75 -32.82
CA PHE A 433 -36.63 24.83 -32.01
C PHE A 433 -37.13 25.54 -30.74
N PHE A 434 -38.35 25.19 -30.33
CA PHE A 434 -38.95 25.61 -29.07
C PHE A 434 -39.93 24.53 -28.61
N GLY A 435 -39.70 23.94 -27.43
CA GLY A 435 -40.61 22.92 -26.89
C GLY A 435 -40.04 22.14 -25.71
N ALA A 436 -40.81 21.17 -25.21
CA ALA A 436 -40.39 20.28 -24.12
C ALA A 436 -39.59 19.06 -24.61
N ASP A 437 -39.55 18.82 -25.92
CA ASP A 437 -38.85 17.67 -26.49
C ASP A 437 -37.34 17.76 -26.30
N THR A 438 -36.71 16.59 -26.30
CA THR A 438 -35.27 16.47 -26.39
C THR A 438 -34.83 16.50 -27.85
N VAL A 439 -33.75 17.22 -28.12
CA VAL A 439 -33.15 17.34 -29.46
C VAL A 439 -31.75 16.76 -29.50
N VAL A 440 -31.30 16.37 -30.69
CA VAL A 440 -29.95 15.82 -30.91
C VAL A 440 -29.22 16.67 -31.94
N LEU A 441 -28.00 17.06 -31.60
CA LEU A 441 -27.02 17.64 -32.49
C LEU A 441 -26.14 16.54 -33.06
N MET A 442 -26.14 16.42 -34.39
CA MET A 442 -25.31 15.47 -35.13
C MET A 442 -24.34 16.24 -36.02
N PRO A 443 -23.03 15.96 -36.00
CA PRO A 443 -22.11 16.59 -36.95
C PRO A 443 -22.41 16.09 -38.37
N LYS A 444 -22.24 16.95 -39.38
CA LYS A 444 -22.47 16.55 -40.79
C LYS A 444 -21.47 15.51 -41.26
N GLN A 445 -20.24 15.58 -40.75
CA GLN A 445 -19.22 14.56 -40.88
C GLN A 445 -19.01 13.92 -39.52
N PHE A 446 -19.10 12.59 -39.43
CA PHE A 446 -19.05 11.91 -38.13
C PHE A 446 -17.71 12.06 -37.40
N TRP A 447 -16.63 12.41 -38.11
CA TRP A 447 -15.30 12.65 -37.54
C TRP A 447 -15.12 14.08 -37.00
N ASP A 448 -16.00 15.03 -37.35
CA ASP A 448 -15.89 16.41 -36.90
C ASP A 448 -16.46 16.53 -35.47
N PRO A 449 -15.68 17.01 -34.50
CA PRO A 449 -16.18 17.20 -33.15
C PRO A 449 -17.18 18.36 -33.07
N ILE A 450 -18.08 18.28 -32.08
CA ILE A 450 -18.94 19.39 -31.66
C ILE A 450 -18.26 20.10 -30.49
N TYR A 451 -17.85 21.34 -30.72
CA TYR A 451 -17.27 22.21 -29.71
C TYR A 451 -18.36 22.89 -28.88
N ILE A 452 -18.21 22.88 -27.55
CA ILE A 452 -19.16 23.46 -26.59
C ILE A 452 -18.46 24.59 -25.81
N ASP A 453 -18.93 25.84 -25.98
CA ASP A 453 -18.29 27.04 -25.39
C ASP A 453 -18.16 26.97 -23.86
N GLN A 454 -19.18 26.44 -23.17
CA GLN A 454 -19.21 26.36 -21.70
C GLN A 454 -18.19 25.37 -21.14
N LYS A 455 -17.75 24.41 -21.96
CA LYS A 455 -16.66 23.49 -21.63
C LYS A 455 -15.33 23.95 -22.21
N ASP A 456 -15.36 24.72 -23.30
CA ASP A 456 -14.21 25.05 -24.14
C ASP A 456 -13.41 23.80 -24.52
N LEU A 457 -14.17 22.80 -24.96
CA LEU A 457 -13.72 21.49 -25.42
C LEU A 457 -14.62 21.04 -26.57
N GLY A 458 -14.07 20.19 -27.44
CA GLY A 458 -14.84 19.50 -28.47
C GLY A 458 -15.07 18.04 -28.14
N TYR A 459 -16.17 17.50 -28.66
CA TYR A 459 -16.64 16.16 -28.36
C TYR A 459 -17.01 15.45 -29.66
N ARG A 460 -16.47 14.26 -29.89
CA ARG A 460 -16.87 13.39 -31.00
C ARG A 460 -18.26 12.81 -30.78
N GLY A 461 -18.91 12.41 -31.87
CA GLY A 461 -20.25 11.83 -31.83
C GLY A 461 -21.36 12.87 -31.69
N ASN A 462 -22.51 12.43 -31.19
CA ASN A 462 -23.71 13.24 -31.13
C ASN A 462 -23.88 13.88 -29.75
N ILE A 463 -24.59 15.00 -29.68
CA ILE A 463 -24.93 15.68 -28.43
C ILE A 463 -26.44 15.76 -28.28
N GLN A 464 -26.98 15.07 -27.27
CA GLN A 464 -28.38 15.18 -26.88
C GLN A 464 -28.55 16.32 -25.88
N VAL A 465 -29.55 17.18 -26.10
CA VAL A 465 -29.89 18.31 -25.23
C VAL A 465 -31.35 18.24 -24.84
N GLY A 466 -31.62 18.29 -23.54
CA GLY A 466 -32.95 18.41 -22.94
C GLY A 466 -32.93 19.30 -21.70
N LEU A 467 -34.03 19.30 -20.96
CA LEU A 467 -34.13 19.98 -19.65
C LEU A 467 -34.14 18.98 -18.50
N ARG A 468 -33.64 19.44 -17.36
CA ARG A 468 -33.77 18.77 -16.05
C ARG A 468 -35.02 19.29 -15.34
N GLU A 469 -35.51 18.55 -14.35
CA GLU A 469 -36.67 18.97 -13.54
C GLU A 469 -36.43 20.33 -12.87
N GLU A 470 -35.20 20.59 -12.44
CA GLU A 470 -34.77 21.87 -11.87
C GLU A 470 -34.59 23.01 -12.90
N GLY A 471 -34.87 22.77 -14.18
CA GLY A 471 -34.79 23.79 -15.25
C GLY A 471 -33.39 24.05 -15.82
N ASN A 472 -32.35 23.34 -15.36
CA ASN A 472 -31.04 23.39 -16.03
C ASN A 472 -31.03 22.54 -17.30
N LEU A 473 -30.09 22.78 -18.20
CA LEU A 473 -29.88 21.92 -19.36
C LEU A 473 -29.37 20.55 -18.91
N ARG A 474 -29.83 19.50 -19.60
CA ARG A 474 -29.22 18.17 -19.61
C ARG A 474 -28.52 17.98 -20.94
N VAL A 475 -27.20 17.95 -20.90
CA VAL A 475 -26.35 17.71 -22.08
C VAL A 475 -25.66 16.36 -21.92
N VAL A 476 -25.88 15.46 -22.88
CA VAL A 476 -25.35 14.09 -22.89
C VAL A 476 -24.66 13.84 -24.23
N ASN A 477 -23.40 13.41 -24.20
CA ASN A 477 -22.64 13.04 -25.38
C ASN A 477 -22.80 11.54 -25.68
N PHE A 478 -23.21 11.21 -26.90
CA PHE A 478 -23.33 9.86 -27.43
C PHE A 478 -22.13 9.60 -28.32
N VAL A 479 -21.22 8.75 -27.85
CA VAL A 479 -19.90 8.55 -28.44
C VAL A 479 -19.56 7.07 -28.53
N SER A 480 -18.83 6.66 -29.57
CA SER A 480 -18.39 5.28 -29.70
C SER A 480 -17.46 4.89 -28.55
N SER A 481 -17.36 3.59 -28.24
CA SER A 481 -16.52 3.12 -27.14
C SER A 481 -15.05 3.54 -27.29
N ASP A 482 -14.52 3.57 -28.50
CA ASP A 482 -13.12 3.91 -28.75
C ASP A 482 -12.90 5.43 -28.82
N ASP A 483 -13.83 6.18 -29.41
CA ASP A 483 -13.75 7.66 -29.39
C ASP A 483 -13.84 8.21 -27.96
N TYR A 484 -14.67 7.59 -27.11
CA TYR A 484 -14.71 7.91 -25.68
C TYR A 484 -13.35 7.67 -25.02
N MET A 485 -12.73 6.52 -25.31
CA MET A 485 -11.41 6.18 -24.75
C MET A 485 -10.30 7.10 -25.24
N ARG A 486 -10.34 7.59 -26.49
CA ARG A 486 -9.38 8.58 -26.99
C ARG A 486 -9.40 9.87 -26.17
N GLY A 487 -10.59 10.31 -25.73
CA GLY A 487 -10.76 11.50 -24.89
C GLY A 487 -10.61 11.26 -23.38
N ALA A 488 -10.72 10.01 -22.91
CA ALA A 488 -10.65 9.65 -21.48
C ALA A 488 -9.24 9.21 -21.05
N LEU A 489 -8.57 8.34 -21.82
CA LEU A 489 -7.28 7.76 -21.45
C LEU A 489 -6.20 8.80 -21.07
N PRO A 490 -6.05 9.93 -21.79
CA PRO A 490 -5.07 10.96 -21.45
C PRO A 490 -5.33 11.66 -20.10
N GLY A 491 -6.59 11.71 -19.67
CA GLY A 491 -6.99 12.25 -18.37
C GLY A 491 -6.72 11.27 -17.22
N GLU A 492 -6.61 9.97 -17.52
CA GLU A 492 -6.40 8.91 -16.54
C GLU A 492 -4.93 8.56 -16.35
N MET A 493 -4.16 8.45 -17.45
CA MET A 493 -2.77 7.98 -17.41
C MET A 493 -1.86 8.85 -18.28
N PRO A 494 -0.66 9.23 -17.79
CA PRO A 494 0.24 10.10 -18.55
C PRO A 494 0.65 9.49 -19.89
N ALA A 495 0.47 10.22 -21.00
CA ALA A 495 0.72 9.73 -22.36
C ALA A 495 2.15 9.23 -22.64
N HIS A 496 3.13 9.63 -21.84
CA HIS A 496 4.53 9.23 -21.97
C HIS A 496 4.87 7.90 -21.28
N TRP A 497 3.91 7.29 -20.57
CA TRP A 497 4.09 5.98 -19.95
C TRP A 497 4.22 4.86 -20.99
N GLU A 498 4.60 3.67 -20.51
CA GLU A 498 4.85 2.51 -21.36
C GLU A 498 3.60 2.12 -22.15
N MET A 499 3.78 1.69 -23.40
CA MET A 499 2.65 1.40 -24.29
C MET A 499 1.74 0.31 -23.71
N GLU A 500 2.32 -0.74 -23.12
CA GLU A 500 1.54 -1.82 -22.51
C GLU A 500 0.77 -1.38 -21.25
N ALA A 501 1.28 -0.40 -20.50
CA ALA A 501 0.54 0.21 -19.38
C ALA A 501 -0.64 1.04 -19.90
N LEU A 502 -0.44 1.83 -20.97
CA LEU A 502 -1.53 2.58 -21.63
C LEU A 502 -2.60 1.64 -22.20
N ARG A 503 -2.20 0.51 -22.80
CA ARG A 503 -3.13 -0.54 -23.28
C ARG A 503 -3.93 -1.15 -22.14
N ALA A 504 -3.28 -1.51 -21.03
CA ALA A 504 -3.94 -2.06 -19.85
C ALA A 504 -4.96 -1.07 -19.26
N GLN A 505 -4.59 0.21 -19.16
CA GLN A 505 -5.51 1.27 -18.72
C GLN A 505 -6.66 1.46 -19.69
N ALA A 506 -6.43 1.42 -21.00
CA ALA A 506 -7.49 1.55 -22.01
C ALA A 506 -8.55 0.45 -21.86
N ILE A 507 -8.12 -0.82 -21.74
CA ILE A 507 -9.02 -1.96 -21.51
C ILE A 507 -9.80 -1.79 -20.20
N THR A 508 -9.11 -1.42 -19.12
CA THR A 508 -9.70 -1.27 -17.78
C THR A 508 -10.73 -0.13 -17.75
N ALA A 509 -10.35 1.05 -18.26
CA ALA A 509 -11.22 2.22 -18.31
C ALA A 509 -12.44 2.00 -19.20
N ARG A 510 -12.27 1.35 -20.37
CA ARG A 510 -13.38 0.98 -21.27
C ARG A 510 -14.35 0.02 -20.58
N THR A 511 -13.80 -0.93 -19.83
CA THR A 511 -14.60 -1.91 -19.09
C THR A 511 -15.42 -1.25 -17.99
N TYR A 512 -14.85 -0.27 -17.26
CA TYR A 512 -15.58 0.49 -16.26
C TYR A 512 -16.80 1.21 -16.88
N ALA A 513 -16.62 1.91 -17.99
CA ALA A 513 -17.72 2.55 -18.72
C ALA A 513 -18.77 1.55 -19.23
N ALA A 514 -18.33 0.39 -19.74
CA ALA A 514 -19.23 -0.68 -20.16
C ALA A 514 -20.05 -1.27 -19.01
N TRP A 515 -19.45 -1.42 -17.82
CA TRP A 515 -20.17 -1.81 -16.60
C TRP A 515 -21.20 -0.75 -16.20
N ARG A 516 -20.83 0.53 -16.20
CA ARG A 516 -21.75 1.65 -15.89
C ARG A 516 -22.93 1.73 -16.84
N GLN A 517 -22.70 1.45 -18.12
CA GLN A 517 -23.75 1.32 -19.14
C GLN A 517 -24.65 0.10 -18.87
N ALA A 518 -24.07 -1.07 -18.56
CA ALA A 518 -24.82 -2.28 -18.26
C ALA A 518 -25.65 -2.18 -16.97
N THR A 519 -25.23 -1.34 -16.02
CA THR A 519 -25.92 -1.07 -14.75
C THR A 519 -26.54 0.34 -14.72
N ALA A 520 -26.90 0.90 -15.88
CA ALA A 520 -27.50 2.22 -15.96
C ALA A 520 -28.87 2.31 -15.28
N GLY A 521 -29.66 1.23 -15.35
CA GLY A 521 -31.08 1.26 -14.99
C GLY A 521 -31.82 2.28 -15.88
N ASP A 522 -32.67 3.10 -15.26
CA ASP A 522 -33.45 4.13 -15.95
C ASP A 522 -32.66 5.41 -16.25
N ARG A 523 -31.36 5.46 -15.93
CA ARG A 523 -30.52 6.63 -16.22
C ARG A 523 -30.43 6.85 -17.74
N THR A 524 -30.58 8.11 -18.15
CA THR A 524 -30.40 8.55 -19.53
C THR A 524 -28.92 8.77 -19.92
N TRP A 525 -27.99 8.40 -19.03
CA TRP A 525 -26.54 8.52 -19.19
C TRP A 525 -25.85 7.38 -18.42
N ASP A 526 -24.63 7.05 -18.83
CA ASP A 526 -23.85 5.92 -18.31
C ASP A 526 -22.79 6.41 -17.30
N VAL A 527 -21.98 7.38 -17.72
CA VAL A 527 -20.84 7.94 -16.98
C VAL A 527 -20.87 9.47 -16.95
N ARG A 528 -20.22 10.06 -15.96
CA ARG A 528 -19.90 11.50 -15.89
C ARG A 528 -18.54 11.80 -16.54
N ASP A 529 -18.29 13.06 -16.87
CA ASP A 529 -17.05 13.53 -17.50
C ASP A 529 -15.96 13.97 -16.50
N ASP A 530 -16.11 13.62 -15.22
CA ASP A 530 -15.22 14.03 -14.13
C ASP A 530 -14.80 12.86 -13.22
N THR A 531 -14.11 13.17 -12.13
CA THR A 531 -13.53 12.17 -11.20
C THR A 531 -14.57 11.31 -10.49
N ALA A 532 -15.88 11.58 -10.61
CA ALA A 532 -16.91 10.69 -10.09
C ALA A 532 -17.06 9.42 -10.95
N ASP A 533 -16.65 9.47 -12.22
CA ASP A 533 -16.53 8.30 -13.09
C ASP A 533 -15.14 8.29 -13.74
N GLN A 534 -14.91 9.09 -14.80
CA GLN A 534 -13.64 9.15 -15.52
C GLN A 534 -13.43 10.56 -16.13
N CYS A 535 -12.20 11.04 -16.13
CA CYS A 535 -11.86 12.36 -16.67
C CYS A 535 -11.91 12.35 -18.20
N TYR A 536 -13.02 12.86 -18.76
CA TYR A 536 -13.29 12.83 -20.21
C TYR A 536 -13.23 14.24 -20.82
N GLY A 537 -12.12 14.54 -21.50
CA GLY A 537 -11.88 15.84 -22.13
C GLY A 537 -12.30 15.95 -23.60
N GLY A 538 -12.90 14.89 -24.17
CA GLY A 538 -13.26 14.85 -25.59
C GLY A 538 -12.03 14.92 -26.51
N ASP A 539 -12.17 15.49 -27.71
CA ASP A 539 -11.10 15.48 -28.72
C ASP A 539 -9.87 16.30 -28.30
N GLY A 540 -10.07 17.34 -27.48
CA GLY A 540 -9.01 18.23 -27.03
C GLY A 540 -7.97 17.58 -26.12
N PHE A 541 -8.26 16.40 -25.55
CA PHE A 541 -7.34 15.65 -24.70
C PHE A 541 -6.52 14.60 -25.47
N GLU A 542 -6.92 14.26 -26.70
CA GLU A 542 -6.32 13.18 -27.48
C GLU A 542 -4.81 13.40 -27.67
N SER A 543 -4.02 12.33 -27.53
CA SER A 543 -2.60 12.33 -27.87
C SER A 543 -2.26 11.14 -28.78
N PRO A 544 -1.28 11.26 -29.70
CA PRO A 544 -0.95 10.17 -30.61
C PRO A 544 -0.61 8.83 -29.92
N ARG A 545 0.11 8.85 -28.78
CA ARG A 545 0.48 7.63 -28.05
C ARG A 545 -0.72 6.96 -27.39
N THR A 546 -1.55 7.73 -26.71
CA THR A 546 -2.78 7.20 -26.08
C THR A 546 -3.76 6.73 -27.15
N THR A 547 -3.86 7.42 -28.28
CA THR A 547 -4.70 7.00 -29.41
C THR A 547 -4.23 5.67 -29.98
N ALA A 548 -2.92 5.45 -30.16
CA ALA A 548 -2.38 4.17 -30.58
C ALA A 548 -2.67 3.02 -29.57
N ALA A 549 -2.64 3.31 -28.27
CA ALA A 549 -3.03 2.33 -27.25
C ALA A 549 -4.53 1.97 -27.33
N VAL A 550 -5.38 2.97 -27.55
CA VAL A 550 -6.83 2.76 -27.76
C VAL A 550 -7.09 1.97 -29.03
N ASP A 551 -6.44 2.32 -30.15
CA ASP A 551 -6.59 1.65 -31.45
C ASP A 551 -6.14 0.19 -31.39
N SER A 552 -5.02 -0.09 -30.72
CA SER A 552 -4.49 -1.46 -30.57
C SER A 552 -5.29 -2.33 -29.60
N THR A 553 -6.20 -1.72 -28.82
CA THR A 553 -7.12 -2.41 -27.90
C THR A 553 -8.58 -2.16 -28.27
N ALA A 554 -8.86 -1.81 -29.52
CA ALA A 554 -10.18 -1.40 -29.99
C ALA A 554 -11.28 -2.38 -29.55
N GLY A 555 -12.30 -1.86 -28.87
CA GLY A 555 -13.42 -2.65 -28.35
C GLY A 555 -13.11 -3.61 -27.20
N LEU A 556 -11.86 -3.85 -26.80
CA LEU A 556 -11.53 -4.83 -25.76
C LEU A 556 -12.00 -4.38 -24.37
N ILE A 557 -12.76 -5.26 -23.71
CA ILE A 557 -13.25 -5.13 -22.33
C ILE A 557 -13.04 -6.42 -21.55
N LEU A 558 -13.16 -6.36 -20.21
CA LEU A 558 -13.13 -7.52 -19.33
C LEU A 558 -14.54 -7.90 -18.89
N THR A 559 -14.82 -9.21 -18.89
CA THR A 559 -16.12 -9.77 -18.52
C THR A 559 -15.98 -10.89 -17.50
N TYR A 560 -17.00 -11.04 -16.66
CA TYR A 560 -17.20 -12.17 -15.77
C TYR A 560 -18.64 -12.64 -15.93
N ASP A 561 -18.85 -13.94 -16.12
CA ASP A 561 -20.16 -14.52 -16.49
C ASP A 561 -20.83 -13.81 -17.69
N GLY A 562 -20.02 -13.43 -18.69
CA GLY A 562 -20.47 -12.77 -19.90
C GLY A 562 -20.91 -11.31 -19.74
N LYS A 563 -20.76 -10.72 -18.55
CA LYS A 563 -21.12 -9.32 -18.26
C LYS A 563 -19.85 -8.48 -18.01
N PRO A 564 -19.81 -7.20 -18.43
CA PRO A 564 -18.70 -6.32 -18.10
C PRO A 564 -18.48 -6.22 -16.58
N ILE A 565 -17.23 -6.35 -16.15
CA ILE A 565 -16.88 -6.30 -14.72
C ILE A 565 -16.82 -4.86 -14.19
N ARG A 566 -16.98 -4.67 -12.88
CA ARG A 566 -16.67 -3.41 -12.19
C ARG A 566 -15.14 -3.19 -12.15
N ALA A 567 -14.54 -2.82 -13.27
CA ALA A 567 -13.09 -2.66 -13.44
C ALA A 567 -12.57 -1.36 -12.78
N LEU A 568 -12.45 -1.37 -11.44
CA LEU A 568 -11.92 -0.25 -10.68
C LEU A 568 -10.40 -0.12 -10.88
N TYR A 569 -9.89 1.10 -10.75
CA TYR A 569 -8.47 1.39 -10.81
C TYR A 569 -8.13 2.63 -9.98
N SER A 570 -6.86 2.74 -9.58
CA SER A 570 -6.37 3.89 -8.81
C SER A 570 -4.92 4.18 -9.14
N SER A 571 -4.44 5.38 -8.80
CA SER A 571 -3.06 5.76 -9.10
C SER A 571 -2.06 4.77 -8.50
N ALA A 572 -2.18 4.50 -7.20
CA ALA A 572 -1.29 3.61 -6.48
C ALA A 572 -2.01 2.88 -5.36
N SER A 573 -1.82 1.58 -5.31
CA SER A 573 -2.30 0.66 -4.27
C SER A 573 -1.41 0.63 -3.03
N GLY A 574 -0.22 1.24 -3.05
CA GLY A 574 0.72 1.17 -1.94
C GLY A 574 1.39 -0.21 -1.81
N GLY A 575 1.47 -0.96 -2.92
CA GLY A 575 2.08 -2.30 -3.00
C GLY A 575 1.12 -3.46 -2.77
N ILE A 576 -0.16 -3.21 -2.47
CA ILE A 576 -1.19 -4.24 -2.30
C ILE A 576 -2.59 -3.69 -2.61
N SER A 577 -3.35 -4.41 -3.44
CA SER A 577 -4.76 -4.10 -3.71
C SER A 577 -5.67 -4.63 -2.61
N GLU A 578 -6.90 -4.13 -2.56
CA GLU A 578 -7.92 -4.55 -1.59
C GLU A 578 -9.17 -5.09 -2.28
N ASN A 579 -9.89 -5.94 -1.55
CA ASN A 579 -11.23 -6.39 -1.91
C ASN A 579 -12.24 -5.24 -1.75
N VAL A 580 -13.02 -4.99 -2.80
CA VAL A 580 -14.03 -3.91 -2.80
C VAL A 580 -15.07 -4.04 -1.68
N GLY A 581 -15.35 -5.28 -1.25
CA GLY A 581 -16.24 -5.61 -0.14
C GLY A 581 -15.76 -5.07 1.20
N CYS A 582 -14.45 -4.85 1.38
CA CYS A 582 -13.87 -4.32 2.61
C CYS A 582 -13.81 -2.78 2.64
N LEU A 583 -14.01 -2.11 1.50
CA LEU A 583 -13.90 -0.65 1.40
C LEU A 583 -15.20 -0.02 0.91
N LEU A 584 -15.44 -0.02 -0.41
CA LEU A 584 -16.59 0.68 -1.00
C LEU A 584 -17.91 0.00 -0.64
N ASP A 585 -17.92 -1.33 -0.61
CA ASP A 585 -19.13 -2.12 -0.42
C ASP A 585 -19.25 -2.63 1.03
N ALA A 586 -18.38 -2.20 1.96
CA ALA A 586 -18.42 -2.62 3.37
C ALA A 586 -19.80 -2.43 4.02
N GLU A 587 -20.22 -3.44 4.76
CA GLU A 587 -21.54 -3.57 5.38
C GLU A 587 -21.49 -3.23 6.87
N ARG A 588 -22.49 -2.49 7.35
CA ARG A 588 -22.67 -2.22 8.78
C ARG A 588 -23.39 -3.39 9.46
N ILE A 589 -22.86 -3.84 10.60
CA ILE A 589 -23.44 -4.91 11.44
C ILE A 589 -23.44 -4.46 12.88
N GLY A 590 -24.65 -4.27 13.42
CA GLY A 590 -24.80 -3.66 14.73
C GLY A 590 -24.09 -2.31 14.77
N GLU A 591 -23.09 -2.21 15.64
CA GLU A 591 -22.32 -0.99 15.86
C GLU A 591 -20.99 -0.95 15.09
N THR A 592 -20.65 -1.99 14.32
CA THR A 592 -19.36 -2.07 13.59
C THR A 592 -19.53 -2.37 12.09
N TRP A 593 -18.42 -2.53 11.37
CA TRP A 593 -18.38 -2.81 9.94
C TRP A 593 -17.67 -4.12 9.65
N ARG A 594 -18.07 -4.79 8.57
CA ARG A 594 -17.34 -5.94 8.02
C ARG A 594 -17.18 -5.83 6.51
N CYS A 595 -16.28 -6.64 5.98
CA CYS A 595 -16.26 -6.88 4.55
C CYS A 595 -17.57 -7.53 4.08
N ALA A 596 -18.20 -6.94 3.06
CA ALA A 596 -19.25 -7.59 2.31
C ALA A 596 -18.69 -8.71 1.43
N GLN A 597 -19.56 -9.53 0.84
CA GLN A 597 -19.15 -10.45 -0.21
C GLN A 597 -18.63 -9.65 -1.41
N GLY A 598 -17.31 -9.65 -1.61
CA GLY A 598 -16.67 -9.01 -2.73
C GLY A 598 -16.88 -9.72 -4.07
N TRP A 599 -16.26 -9.19 -5.11
CA TRP A 599 -16.30 -9.76 -6.45
C TRP A 599 -15.10 -10.67 -6.68
N PRO A 600 -15.26 -11.87 -7.29
CA PRO A 600 -14.15 -12.81 -7.52
C PRO A 600 -12.95 -12.22 -8.26
N TYR A 601 -13.18 -11.21 -9.09
CA TYR A 601 -12.16 -10.51 -9.89
C TYR A 601 -11.59 -9.23 -9.23
N LEU A 602 -12.02 -8.87 -8.01
CA LEU A 602 -11.47 -7.75 -7.22
C LEU A 602 -10.98 -8.29 -5.87
N GLN A 603 -9.84 -8.98 -5.89
CA GLN A 603 -9.23 -9.61 -4.72
C GLN A 603 -8.05 -8.81 -4.19
N VAL A 604 -7.66 -9.13 -2.96
CA VAL A 604 -6.39 -8.69 -2.37
C VAL A 604 -5.24 -9.30 -3.17
N THR A 605 -4.44 -8.46 -3.82
CA THR A 605 -3.36 -8.89 -4.71
C THR A 605 -2.10 -8.07 -4.38
N PRO A 606 -0.98 -8.72 -3.99
CA PRO A 606 0.30 -8.03 -3.87
C PRO A 606 0.74 -7.45 -5.21
N ASP A 607 1.27 -6.23 -5.20
CA ASP A 607 1.71 -5.52 -6.38
C ASP A 607 3.19 -5.08 -6.28
N PRO A 608 4.14 -6.03 -6.31
CA PRO A 608 5.56 -5.72 -6.18
C PRO A 608 6.11 -4.85 -7.32
N ALA A 609 5.45 -4.87 -8.48
CA ALA A 609 5.85 -4.04 -9.62
C ALA A 609 5.63 -2.55 -9.36
N GLU A 610 4.59 -2.21 -8.58
CA GLU A 610 4.33 -0.84 -8.17
C GLU A 610 5.51 -0.27 -7.37
N THR A 611 5.93 -1.00 -6.33
CA THR A 611 7.07 -0.59 -5.49
C THR A 611 8.35 -0.47 -6.32
N ALA A 612 8.65 -1.44 -7.18
CA ALA A 612 9.84 -1.41 -8.02
C ALA A 612 9.81 -0.26 -9.07
N ALA A 613 8.63 0.12 -9.55
CA ALA A 613 8.48 1.26 -10.45
C ALA A 613 8.85 2.59 -9.77
N TYR A 614 8.64 2.70 -8.45
CA TYR A 614 9.02 3.85 -7.64
C TYR A 614 10.53 3.97 -7.46
N ASP A 615 11.17 2.88 -7.05
CA ASP A 615 12.60 2.86 -6.72
C ASP A 615 13.45 3.29 -7.92
N LYS A 616 13.09 2.83 -9.11
CA LYS A 616 13.75 3.21 -10.37
C LYS A 616 13.71 4.71 -10.65
N ARG A 617 12.76 5.45 -10.07
CA ARG A 617 12.56 6.89 -10.26
C ARG A 617 13.05 7.75 -9.08
N GLY A 618 13.74 7.15 -8.12
CA GLY A 618 14.18 7.84 -6.90
C GLY A 618 13.06 8.03 -5.87
N GLY A 619 12.05 7.15 -5.91
CA GLY A 619 10.86 7.20 -5.06
C GLY A 619 9.63 7.78 -5.77
N MET A 620 8.46 7.48 -5.23
CA MET A 620 7.20 8.05 -5.71
C MET A 620 6.96 9.41 -5.05
N PRO A 621 6.46 10.43 -5.77
CA PRO A 621 6.00 11.68 -5.16
C PRO A 621 4.95 11.50 -4.04
N HIS A 622 4.32 10.31 -3.97
CA HIS A 622 3.23 9.97 -3.07
C HIS A 622 3.37 8.59 -2.39
N GLY A 623 4.58 8.01 -2.37
CA GLY A 623 4.79 6.60 -1.99
C GLY A 623 4.63 6.35 -0.50
N LEU A 624 5.27 7.19 0.29
CA LEU A 624 5.06 7.33 1.72
C LEU A 624 4.66 8.76 2.01
N TRP A 625 3.68 8.94 2.88
CA TRP A 625 3.26 10.24 3.35
C TRP A 625 2.84 10.15 4.79
N SER A 626 2.86 11.27 5.50
CA SER A 626 2.23 11.40 6.80
C SER A 626 1.34 12.63 6.85
N THR A 627 0.28 12.56 7.64
CA THR A 627 -0.63 13.69 7.88
C THR A 627 -1.14 13.61 9.32
N HIS A 628 -0.97 14.71 10.06
CA HIS A 628 -1.40 14.82 11.44
C HIS A 628 -2.75 15.54 11.53
N PHE A 629 -3.62 15.04 12.40
CA PHE A 629 -4.85 15.72 12.81
C PHE A 629 -4.90 15.80 14.33
N SER A 630 -5.19 16.99 14.84
CA SER A 630 -5.49 17.16 16.26
C SER A 630 -6.79 16.47 16.64
N GLY A 631 -6.92 16.11 17.93
CA GLY A 631 -8.18 15.55 18.45
C GLY A 631 -9.39 16.47 18.24
N ALA A 632 -9.18 17.79 18.24
CA ALA A 632 -10.22 18.78 17.97
C ALA A 632 -10.66 18.80 16.49
N GLU A 633 -9.72 18.63 15.55
CA GLU A 633 -10.03 18.52 14.13
C GLU A 633 -10.80 17.23 13.84
N ILE A 634 -10.38 16.10 14.41
CA ILE A 634 -11.10 14.82 14.29
C ILE A 634 -12.54 14.97 14.81
N ARG A 635 -12.71 15.50 16.02
CA ARG A 635 -14.05 15.74 16.61
C ARG A 635 -14.91 16.62 15.71
N LYS A 636 -14.36 17.74 15.23
CA LYS A 636 -15.08 18.68 14.36
C LYS A 636 -15.60 17.97 13.11
N GLN A 637 -14.74 17.21 12.43
CA GLN A 637 -15.10 16.49 11.22
C GLN A 637 -16.17 15.41 11.47
N ILE A 638 -16.10 14.72 12.61
CA ILE A 638 -17.12 13.73 12.99
C ILE A 638 -18.49 14.40 13.23
N ILE A 639 -18.52 15.56 13.89
CA ILE A 639 -19.76 16.33 14.07
C ILE A 639 -20.34 16.74 12.72
N GLU A 640 -19.51 17.30 11.82
CA GLU A 640 -19.96 17.81 10.51
C GLU A 640 -20.49 16.70 9.58
N ASP A 641 -19.81 15.54 9.51
CA ASP A 641 -20.13 14.49 8.54
C ASP A 641 -21.05 13.37 9.07
N TYR A 642 -21.12 13.20 10.41
CA TYR A 642 -21.81 12.07 11.05
C TYR A 642 -22.77 12.48 12.16
N ASP A 643 -22.86 13.76 12.53
CA ASP A 643 -23.77 14.27 13.58
C ASP A 643 -23.57 13.58 14.94
N VAL A 644 -22.31 13.29 15.29
CA VAL A 644 -21.93 12.70 16.59
C VAL A 644 -20.88 13.56 17.27
N ASP A 645 -21.15 13.97 18.52
CA ASP A 645 -20.17 14.63 19.37
C ASP A 645 -19.52 13.61 20.32
N ILE A 646 -18.27 13.24 20.01
CA ILE A 646 -17.49 12.30 20.83
C ILE A 646 -16.95 12.95 22.12
N GLY A 647 -17.11 14.25 22.33
CA GLY A 647 -16.39 15.00 23.35
C GLY A 647 -14.91 15.14 23.00
N SER A 648 -14.02 15.17 23.98
CA SER A 648 -12.58 15.22 23.71
C SER A 648 -12.11 13.88 23.15
N PHE A 649 -11.33 13.90 22.07
CA PHE A 649 -10.69 12.72 21.49
C PHE A 649 -9.81 12.01 22.54
N ILE A 650 -9.89 10.68 22.59
CA ILE A 650 -9.08 9.82 23.48
C ILE A 650 -8.18 8.91 22.66
N SER A 651 -8.76 8.11 21.75
CA SER A 651 -8.04 7.12 20.95
C SER A 651 -8.76 6.81 19.63
N LEU A 652 -8.03 6.14 18.75
CA LEU A 652 -8.52 5.64 17.47
C LEU A 652 -7.93 4.25 17.21
N GLU A 653 -8.77 3.34 16.72
CA GLU A 653 -8.43 1.96 16.40
C GLU A 653 -8.93 1.59 15.00
N PHE A 654 -8.14 0.78 14.29
CA PHE A 654 -8.53 0.26 12.98
C PHE A 654 -9.13 -1.14 13.10
N ASN A 655 -10.26 -1.32 12.43
CA ASN A 655 -10.78 -2.64 12.09
C ASN A 655 -10.26 -3.00 10.70
N GLU A 656 -9.15 -3.73 10.63
CA GLU A 656 -8.40 -3.95 9.40
C GLU A 656 -8.96 -5.09 8.52
N SER A 657 -8.87 -4.90 7.22
CA SER A 657 -9.10 -5.92 6.21
C SER A 657 -7.86 -6.82 6.03
N PRO A 658 -7.99 -7.97 5.34
CA PRO A 658 -6.84 -8.82 5.01
C PRO A 658 -5.75 -8.14 4.18
N GLY A 659 -6.07 -7.09 3.40
CA GLY A 659 -5.09 -6.29 2.66
C GLY A 659 -4.48 -5.14 3.48
N GLY A 660 -4.76 -5.07 4.79
CA GLY A 660 -4.18 -4.09 5.71
C GLY A 660 -4.80 -2.70 5.65
N ARG A 661 -6.00 -2.55 5.06
CA ARG A 661 -6.73 -1.26 5.02
C ARG A 661 -7.84 -1.27 6.06
N PRO A 662 -8.14 -0.15 6.74
CA PRO A 662 -9.26 -0.11 7.68
C PRO A 662 -10.59 -0.29 6.95
N ILE A 663 -11.33 -1.36 7.27
CA ILE A 663 -12.76 -1.53 6.96
C ILE A 663 -13.54 -0.40 7.65
N SER A 664 -13.19 -0.17 8.92
CA SER A 664 -13.69 0.93 9.72
C SER A 664 -12.66 1.45 10.72
N VAL A 665 -12.97 2.63 11.26
CA VAL A 665 -12.14 3.38 12.17
C VAL A 665 -12.99 3.68 13.40
N ARG A 666 -12.67 3.02 14.52
CA ARG A 666 -13.34 3.23 15.79
C ARG A 666 -12.66 4.38 16.51
N VAL A 667 -13.44 5.44 16.77
CA VAL A 667 -12.97 6.64 17.46
C VAL A 667 -13.62 6.71 18.84
N GLN A 668 -12.78 6.79 19.88
CA GLN A 668 -13.21 6.92 21.26
C GLN A 668 -13.00 8.37 21.70
N GLY A 669 -14.04 8.97 22.28
CA GLY A 669 -13.93 10.23 23.00
C GLY A 669 -14.51 10.16 24.41
N THR A 670 -14.43 11.27 25.15
CA THR A 670 -14.88 11.35 26.55
C THR A 670 -16.38 11.23 26.73
N SER A 671 -17.18 11.51 25.70
CA SER A 671 -18.65 11.50 25.78
C SER A 671 -19.29 10.37 24.99
N ALA A 672 -18.66 9.92 23.90
CA ALA A 672 -19.18 8.84 23.06
C ALA A 672 -18.05 8.11 22.32
N ALA A 673 -18.39 6.94 21.78
CA ALA A 673 -17.58 6.19 20.84
C ALA A 673 -18.36 6.02 19.53
N VAL A 674 -17.66 6.04 18.39
CA VAL A 674 -18.28 5.85 17.07
C VAL A 674 -17.39 5.03 16.17
N ASP A 675 -17.97 4.10 15.40
CA ASP A 675 -17.25 3.31 14.40
C ASP A 675 -17.62 3.75 12.98
N LEU A 676 -16.64 4.34 12.27
CA LEU A 676 -16.82 5.06 11.03
C LEU A 676 -16.31 4.23 9.85
N LYS A 677 -17.08 4.16 8.76
CA LYS A 677 -16.65 3.44 7.54
C LYS A 677 -15.32 3.99 7.02
N GLY A 678 -14.33 3.12 6.87
CA GLY A 678 -12.92 3.50 6.68
C GLY A 678 -12.69 4.40 5.47
N ASP A 679 -13.11 4.01 4.26
CA ASP A 679 -12.93 4.83 3.06
C ASP A 679 -13.62 6.20 3.15
N ARG A 680 -14.85 6.25 3.70
CA ARG A 680 -15.57 7.52 3.87
C ARG A 680 -14.82 8.43 4.84
N PHE A 681 -14.48 7.92 6.02
CA PHE A 681 -13.83 8.74 7.04
C PHE A 681 -12.41 9.16 6.63
N LEU A 682 -11.58 8.24 6.16
CA LEU A 682 -10.17 8.52 5.87
C LEU A 682 -10.01 9.39 4.62
N ARG A 683 -10.63 9.03 3.49
CA ARG A 683 -10.42 9.73 2.21
C ARG A 683 -11.39 10.89 1.97
N THR A 684 -12.65 10.76 2.40
CA THR A 684 -13.67 11.81 2.13
C THR A 684 -13.69 12.85 3.25
N THR A 685 -13.83 12.41 4.51
CA THR A 685 -13.93 13.30 5.66
C THR A 685 -12.58 13.94 6.02
N LEU A 686 -11.52 13.13 6.18
CA LEU A 686 -10.18 13.64 6.52
C LEU A 686 -9.35 14.06 5.31
N GLY A 687 -9.76 13.73 4.08
CA GLY A 687 -9.03 14.11 2.88
C GLY A 687 -7.69 13.40 2.69
N LEU A 688 -7.48 12.23 3.31
CA LEU A 688 -6.25 11.45 3.14
C LEU A 688 -6.11 10.93 1.70
N LYS A 689 -4.87 10.74 1.25
CA LYS A 689 -4.56 10.33 -0.13
C LYS A 689 -5.02 8.90 -0.44
N SER A 690 -4.97 8.01 0.54
CA SER A 690 -5.37 6.61 0.42
C SER A 690 -5.96 6.08 1.74
N THR A 691 -6.50 4.86 1.68
CA THR A 691 -6.94 4.09 2.86
C THR A 691 -5.89 3.10 3.38
N LEU A 692 -4.73 2.99 2.74
CA LEU A 692 -3.64 2.16 3.27
C LEU A 692 -2.84 3.03 4.21
N VAL A 693 -3.30 3.03 5.47
CA VAL A 693 -2.79 3.89 6.51
C VAL A 693 -2.43 3.06 7.73
N SER A 694 -1.36 3.47 8.39
CA SER A 694 -0.97 3.04 9.72
C SER A 694 -0.85 4.29 10.59
N THR A 695 -0.96 4.11 11.88
CA THR A 695 -0.73 5.12 12.91
C THR A 695 0.68 5.01 13.50
N THR A 696 1.46 4.06 12.99
CA THR A 696 2.92 3.95 13.15
C THR A 696 3.60 4.04 11.77
N PRO A 697 4.87 4.49 11.70
CA PRO A 697 5.63 4.48 10.45
C PRO A 697 5.69 3.08 9.80
N PHE A 698 5.71 3.09 8.47
CA PHE A 698 5.56 1.94 7.57
C PHE A 698 6.82 1.20 7.16
#